data_AF-A0A9N8WRK5-F1
#
_entry.id   AF-A0A9N8WRK5-F1
#
_cell.length_a   1.000
_cell.length_b   1.000
_cell.length_c   1.000
_cell.angle_alpha   90.00
_cell.angle_beta   90.00
_cell.angle_gamma   90.00
#
_symmetry.space_group_name_H-M   'P 1'
#
loop_
_entity.id
_entity.type
_entity.pdbx_description
1 polymer ?
#
loop_
_entity_poly.entity_id
_entity_poly.type
_entity_poly.pdbx_seq_one_letter_code
_entity_poly.pdbx_strand_id
1 'polypeptide(L)'
;MEEQLNSLLEFLHDGNPNVRQLALNHLLGYTVKSSQLQNIFKQNNMRPISDLKNICREDPVVAHDAFKALVNLTSDDEICKELNDDNFLHHMIKMITNSGIILADIACMLFSTKAIDQLVDVFVKGLNRAYNKEAEFHFLASVFTNVTMLPQGREYFLITASYEDVIPLSKLIVFTEHPNIIRRGGVISCLKNCCFATEHHSDMLSPSKVNILPYILLPLCGPEEFDLDDMEGMPEDIQFLPSDKKREPDAHLRQTLLETIVLLTTTRQGRMILRQKKVYPVIRQMHLVESDEKVSTVVDQIVNMLMRDEAPEEDNILEKIRSSRKRSWVWDHFKDLPTKHGSKGQCNVLKNDGTKCNHIIETDGGTGNFSYHLNITHGVTKFGKLILDNSQVSINEMLHQQFKDNVEYKEEVDNIVAEFLISDSQAFSVLENPAFKKLLKKFNPYYETPCDKVCNNINNNHEYLKVIIDVATRWDSTYIAWQLMKDLIKILQPFADATKLLGGSKYTTMSYMYPAISSLKKLLKITYNTQIDINLDDTNTVFDDDQEFQEEIDLIDEPELKLIKLPQICNGMIENVKIALFNALNYYWEYPIREALLATLLDPRNKKLEFATYSQRLEAEAYLVAEYEVFKEQELVPTNSVQIDILEEEENVFQVFDV
;
A
#
# COMPACT_ATOMS: atom_id res chain seq x y z
N MET A 1 22.88 26.72 17.38
CA MET A 1 22.10 26.09 16.29
C MET A 1 21.06 27.06 15.74
N GLU A 2 20.07 27.53 16.53
CA GLU A 2 19.05 28.46 16.04
C GLU A 2 19.62 29.79 15.49
N GLU A 3 20.58 30.42 16.16
CA GLU A 3 21.26 31.65 15.67
C GLU A 3 22.00 31.43 14.34
N GLN A 4 22.58 30.24 14.14
CA GLN A 4 23.26 29.88 12.90
C GLN A 4 22.25 29.70 11.75
N LEU A 5 21.11 29.07 12.03
CA LEU A 5 20.02 28.93 11.05
C LEU A 5 19.39 30.27 10.71
N ASN A 6 19.20 31.16 11.68
CA ASN A 6 18.70 32.52 11.43
C ASN A 6 19.66 33.31 10.53
N SER A 7 20.97 33.16 10.74
CA SER A 7 21.98 33.73 9.83
C SER A 7 21.91 33.13 8.44
N LEU A 8 21.56 31.83 8.33
CA LEU A 8 21.40 31.14 7.06
C LEU A 8 20.14 31.58 6.29
N LEU A 9 19.05 31.89 6.99
CA LEU A 9 17.82 32.41 6.38
C LEU A 9 18.07 33.74 5.66
N GLU A 10 18.99 34.58 6.15
CA GLU A 10 19.34 35.83 5.48
C GLU A 10 20.02 35.60 4.12
N PHE A 11 20.60 34.43 3.87
CA PHE A 11 21.17 34.12 2.55
C PHE A 11 20.13 33.69 1.52
N LEU A 12 18.86 33.48 1.90
CA LEU A 12 17.79 33.13 0.95
C LEU A 12 17.43 34.28 0.00
N HIS A 13 17.76 35.52 0.32
CA HIS A 13 17.57 36.69 -0.56
C HIS A 13 18.90 37.32 -1.00
N ASP A 14 20.02 36.61 -0.85
CA ASP A 14 21.30 37.05 -1.39
C ASP A 14 21.19 37.29 -2.90
N GLY A 15 21.98 38.19 -3.48
CA GLY A 15 21.95 38.44 -4.93
C GLY A 15 22.47 37.27 -5.76
N ASN A 16 23.33 36.41 -5.19
CA ASN A 16 23.96 35.29 -5.87
C ASN A 16 23.12 33.99 -5.77
N PRO A 17 22.66 33.43 -6.91
CA PRO A 17 21.89 32.18 -6.93
C PRO A 17 22.60 31.00 -6.24
N ASN A 18 23.93 30.90 -6.37
CA ASN A 18 24.69 29.81 -5.75
C ASN A 18 24.69 29.90 -4.22
N VAL A 19 24.67 31.11 -3.68
CA VAL A 19 24.60 31.36 -2.23
C VAL A 19 23.21 30.99 -1.72
N ARG A 20 22.14 31.40 -2.44
CA ARG A 20 20.76 30.98 -2.14
C ARG A 20 20.60 29.47 -2.18
N GLN A 21 21.16 28.81 -3.18
CA GLN A 21 21.11 27.34 -3.32
C GLN A 21 21.82 26.63 -2.17
N LEU A 22 23.04 27.06 -1.81
CA LEU A 22 23.79 26.46 -0.72
C LEU A 22 23.07 26.66 0.62
N ALA A 23 22.56 27.86 0.88
CA ALA A 23 21.77 28.14 2.07
C ALA A 23 20.51 27.25 2.13
N LEU A 24 19.79 27.14 1.02
CA LEU A 24 18.57 26.34 0.93
C LEU A 24 18.83 24.84 1.15
N ASN A 25 19.92 24.30 0.62
CA ASN A 25 20.32 22.91 0.83
C ASN A 25 20.52 22.58 2.32
N HIS A 26 21.18 23.48 3.06
CA HIS A 26 21.36 23.30 4.51
C HIS A 26 20.07 23.53 5.30
N LEU A 27 19.14 24.34 4.79
CA LEU A 27 17.86 24.62 5.42
C LEU A 27 16.81 23.52 5.19
N LEU A 28 16.90 22.76 4.09
CA LEU A 28 15.93 21.74 3.69
C LEU A 28 15.62 20.72 4.79
N GLY A 29 16.64 20.23 5.49
CA GLY A 29 16.49 19.26 6.59
C GLY A 29 15.64 19.79 7.77
N TYR A 30 15.47 21.10 7.88
CA TYR A 30 14.70 21.74 8.96
C TYR A 30 13.28 22.12 8.53
N THR A 31 12.91 21.89 7.27
CA THR A 31 11.56 22.17 6.73
C THR A 31 10.54 21.08 7.05
N VAL A 32 11.00 19.88 7.42
CA VAL A 32 10.14 18.73 7.73
C VAL A 32 9.38 18.92 9.04
N LYS A 33 8.16 18.37 9.13
CA LYS A 33 7.28 18.48 10.31
C LYS A 33 7.90 17.93 11.61
N SER A 34 8.83 16.98 11.52
CA SER A 34 9.54 16.43 12.69
C SER A 34 10.60 17.38 13.27
N SER A 35 10.96 18.45 12.57
CA SER A 35 11.95 19.42 13.02
C SER A 35 11.37 20.36 14.09
N GLN A 36 11.99 20.39 15.27
CA GLN A 36 11.64 21.35 16.33
C GLN A 36 11.94 22.80 15.94
N LEU A 37 12.78 23.01 14.93
CA LEU A 37 13.21 24.32 14.44
C LEU A 37 12.42 24.79 13.21
N GLN A 38 11.34 24.11 12.82
CA GLN A 38 10.50 24.51 11.67
C GLN A 38 9.92 25.93 11.83
N ASN A 39 9.74 26.41 13.07
CA ASN A 39 9.18 27.75 13.34
C ASN A 39 10.07 28.92 12.87
N ILE A 40 11.37 28.70 12.62
CA ILE A 40 12.28 29.77 12.17
C ILE A 40 11.84 30.39 10.83
N PHE A 41 11.15 29.62 9.98
CA PHE A 41 10.67 30.09 8.68
C PHE A 41 9.53 31.12 8.77
N LYS A 42 8.96 31.33 9.96
CA LYS A 42 7.94 32.35 10.25
C LYS A 42 8.50 33.69 10.72
N GLN A 43 9.81 33.76 10.97
CA GLN A 43 10.46 34.97 11.44
C GLN A 43 10.40 36.11 10.40
N ASN A 44 10.67 37.34 10.88
CA ASN A 44 10.73 38.54 10.05
C ASN A 44 9.48 38.73 9.17
N ASN A 45 8.30 38.47 9.75
CA ASN A 45 7.00 38.60 9.07
C ASN A 45 6.92 37.73 7.80
N MET A 46 7.24 36.44 7.95
CA MET A 46 7.20 35.43 6.87
C MET A 46 8.15 35.70 5.70
N ARG A 47 9.21 36.49 5.91
CA ARG A 47 10.21 36.80 4.88
C ARG A 47 10.86 35.55 4.28
N PRO A 48 11.25 34.51 5.04
CA PRO A 48 11.78 33.28 4.46
C PRO A 48 10.82 32.63 3.45
N ILE A 49 9.51 32.68 3.70
CA ILE A 49 8.50 32.14 2.77
C ILE A 49 8.42 32.99 1.50
N SER A 50 8.50 34.32 1.64
CA SER A 50 8.59 35.23 0.50
C SER A 50 9.84 35.00 -0.34
N ASP A 51 10.98 34.76 0.30
CA ASP A 51 12.24 34.46 -0.38
C ASP A 51 12.14 33.12 -1.13
N LEU A 52 11.58 32.07 -0.51
CA LEU A 52 11.32 30.78 -1.17
C LEU A 52 10.36 30.91 -2.37
N LYS A 53 9.30 31.72 -2.27
CA LYS A 53 8.39 32.02 -3.40
C LYS A 53 9.14 32.64 -4.59
N ASN A 54 10.15 33.47 -4.32
CA ASN A 54 10.97 34.08 -5.36
C ASN A 54 11.95 33.07 -5.96
N ILE A 55 12.59 32.23 -5.14
CA ILE A 55 13.50 31.18 -5.58
C ILE A 55 12.79 30.17 -6.50
N CYS A 56 11.51 29.87 -6.28
CA CYS A 56 10.71 29.03 -7.17
C CYS A 56 10.65 29.53 -8.63
N ARG A 57 10.98 30.80 -8.89
CA ARG A 57 10.98 31.41 -10.24
C ARG A 57 12.35 31.35 -10.93
N GLU A 58 13.35 30.78 -10.28
CA GLU A 58 14.74 30.75 -10.75
C GLU A 58 15.05 29.50 -11.60
N ASP A 59 16.33 29.15 -11.71
CA ASP A 59 16.80 27.95 -12.39
C ASP A 59 16.17 26.68 -11.78
N PRO A 60 15.84 25.66 -12.61
CA PRO A 60 15.17 24.45 -12.15
C PRO A 60 15.84 23.74 -10.96
N VAL A 61 17.16 23.80 -10.84
CA VAL A 61 17.88 23.13 -9.74
C VAL A 61 17.56 23.79 -8.40
N VAL A 62 17.63 25.12 -8.32
CA VAL A 62 17.38 25.87 -7.08
C VAL A 62 15.88 25.93 -6.78
N ALA A 63 15.06 26.10 -7.83
CA ALA A 63 13.61 26.13 -7.70
C ALA A 63 13.04 24.80 -7.19
N HIS A 64 13.61 23.66 -7.59
CA HIS A 64 13.21 22.35 -7.10
C HIS A 64 13.32 22.23 -5.56
N ASP A 65 14.45 22.66 -5.00
CA ASP A 65 14.68 22.61 -3.56
C ASP A 65 13.78 23.59 -2.80
N ALA A 66 13.44 24.72 -3.42
CA ALA A 66 12.48 25.67 -2.86
C ALA A 66 11.06 25.07 -2.86
N PHE A 67 10.65 24.40 -3.94
CA PHE A 67 9.38 23.69 -3.96
C PHE A 67 9.32 22.57 -2.92
N LYS A 68 10.40 21.79 -2.73
CA LYS A 68 10.48 20.79 -1.66
C LYS A 68 10.30 21.41 -0.28
N ALA A 69 11.02 22.49 -0.01
CA ALA A 69 10.92 23.24 1.24
C ALA A 69 9.47 23.71 1.48
N LEU A 70 8.85 24.34 0.47
CA LEU A 70 7.48 24.83 0.57
C LEU A 70 6.46 23.70 0.77
N VAL A 71 6.59 22.57 0.06
CA VAL A 71 5.73 21.40 0.25
C VAL A 71 5.80 20.90 1.69
N ASN A 72 6.99 20.75 2.26
CA ASN A 72 7.15 20.33 3.65
C ASN A 72 6.56 21.34 4.64
N LEU A 73 6.72 22.63 4.36
CA LEU A 73 6.21 23.71 5.20
C LEU A 73 4.69 23.94 5.06
N THR A 74 4.04 23.38 4.03
CA THR A 74 2.57 23.47 3.89
C THR A 74 1.80 22.73 4.99
N SER A 75 2.48 21.98 5.87
CA SER A 75 1.86 21.46 7.08
C SER A 75 1.55 22.53 8.13
N ASP A 76 2.09 23.76 8.00
CA ASP A 76 1.87 24.89 8.90
C ASP A 76 0.91 25.94 8.30
N ASP A 77 -0.10 26.35 9.06
CA ASP A 77 -1.19 27.19 8.56
C ASP A 77 -0.80 28.63 8.27
N GLU A 78 0.07 29.23 9.09
CA GLU A 78 0.50 30.61 8.86
C GLU A 78 1.31 30.70 7.57
N ILE A 79 2.15 29.70 7.31
CA ILE A 79 2.88 29.57 6.05
C ILE A 79 1.92 29.35 4.88
N CYS A 80 0.89 28.53 5.07
CA CYS A 80 -0.15 28.33 4.05
C CYS A 80 -0.90 29.62 3.70
N LYS A 81 -1.21 30.49 4.67
CA LYS A 81 -1.80 31.82 4.41
C LYS A 81 -0.88 32.68 3.53
N GLU A 82 0.41 32.75 3.88
CA GLU A 82 1.40 33.54 3.14
C GLU A 82 1.62 33.04 1.70
N LEU A 83 1.47 31.73 1.48
CA LEU A 83 1.52 31.11 0.17
C LEU A 83 0.24 31.30 -0.65
N ASN A 84 -0.85 31.85 -0.09
CA ASN A 84 -2.10 32.12 -0.81
C ASN A 84 -2.05 33.50 -1.51
N ASP A 85 -0.99 33.72 -2.28
CA ASP A 85 -0.76 34.92 -3.08
C ASP A 85 -1.15 34.66 -4.54
N ASP A 86 -2.07 35.48 -5.07
CA ASP A 86 -2.59 35.38 -6.43
C ASP A 86 -1.47 35.33 -7.49
N ASN A 87 -0.39 36.10 -7.29
CA ASN A 87 0.73 36.13 -8.23
C ASN A 87 1.52 34.81 -8.21
N PHE A 88 1.71 34.24 -7.03
CA PHE A 88 2.39 32.96 -6.86
C PHE A 88 1.55 31.80 -7.40
N LEU A 89 0.24 31.79 -7.16
CA LEU A 89 -0.68 30.78 -7.68
C LEU A 89 -0.78 30.83 -9.21
N HIS A 90 -0.86 32.03 -9.80
CA HIS A 90 -0.85 32.20 -11.25
C HIS A 90 0.45 31.65 -11.86
N HIS A 91 1.58 31.89 -11.21
CA HIS A 91 2.87 31.34 -11.62
C HIS A 91 2.87 29.80 -11.57
N MET A 92 2.37 29.21 -10.49
CA MET A 92 2.26 27.75 -10.35
C MET A 92 1.38 27.12 -11.44
N ILE A 93 0.20 27.69 -11.71
CA ILE A 93 -0.69 27.20 -12.79
C ILE A 93 0.03 27.28 -14.13
N LYS A 94 0.74 28.38 -14.42
CA LYS A 94 1.51 28.54 -15.66
C LYS A 94 2.64 27.52 -15.78
N MET A 95 3.29 27.14 -14.68
CA MET A 95 4.30 26.09 -14.66
C MET A 95 3.69 24.71 -14.90
N ILE A 96 2.60 24.39 -14.20
CA ILE A 96 1.92 23.08 -14.28
C ILE A 96 1.32 22.83 -15.67
N THR A 97 0.76 23.86 -16.29
CA THR A 97 0.10 23.74 -17.60
C THR A 97 1.07 23.74 -18.78
N ASN A 98 2.36 24.02 -18.55
CA ASN A 98 3.38 24.02 -19.58
C ASN A 98 4.11 22.67 -19.63
N SER A 99 3.89 21.91 -20.70
CA SER A 99 4.47 20.57 -20.89
C SER A 99 6.00 20.54 -21.00
N GLY A 100 6.67 21.68 -21.13
CA GLY A 100 8.13 21.77 -21.17
C GLY A 100 8.81 22.03 -19.81
N ILE A 101 8.04 22.20 -18.73
CA ILE A 101 8.58 22.51 -17.40
C ILE A 101 8.80 21.23 -16.60
N ILE A 102 10.06 20.94 -16.29
CA ILE A 102 10.48 19.73 -15.54
C ILE A 102 9.98 19.76 -14.07
N LEU A 103 9.70 20.95 -13.54
CA LEU A 103 9.21 21.15 -12.17
C LEU A 103 7.67 21.09 -12.04
N ALA A 104 6.95 20.73 -13.12
CA ALA A 104 5.49 20.71 -13.11
C ALA A 104 4.93 19.78 -12.02
N ASP A 105 5.54 18.60 -11.80
CA ASP A 105 5.06 17.64 -10.80
C ASP A 105 5.25 18.14 -9.36
N ILE A 106 6.38 18.77 -9.05
CA ILE A 106 6.64 19.29 -7.71
C ILE A 106 5.81 20.55 -7.42
N ALA A 107 5.60 21.39 -8.44
CA ALA A 107 4.66 22.50 -8.38
C ALA A 107 3.21 21.99 -8.22
N CYS A 108 2.85 20.88 -8.88
CA CYS A 108 1.57 20.19 -8.69
C CYS A 108 1.39 19.69 -7.26
N MET A 109 2.43 19.16 -6.61
CA MET A 109 2.34 18.75 -5.20
C MET A 109 2.08 19.93 -4.27
N LEU A 110 2.71 21.08 -4.52
CA LEU A 110 2.44 22.31 -3.77
C LEU A 110 1.06 22.91 -4.08
N PHE A 111 0.58 22.74 -5.31
CA PHE A 111 -0.74 23.24 -5.74
C PHE A 111 -1.86 22.35 -5.21
N SER A 112 -1.69 21.02 -5.23
CA SER A 112 -2.72 20.05 -4.87
C SER A 112 -3.10 20.12 -3.40
N THR A 113 -2.16 20.47 -2.52
CA THR A 113 -2.43 20.71 -1.09
C THR A 113 -3.34 21.91 -0.83
N LYS A 114 -3.44 22.86 -1.78
CA LYS A 114 -4.22 24.12 -1.64
C LYS A 114 -5.41 24.22 -2.59
N ALA A 115 -5.40 23.45 -3.68
CA ALA A 115 -6.41 23.55 -4.71
C ALA A 115 -7.81 23.22 -4.16
N ILE A 116 -7.94 22.20 -3.30
CA ILE A 116 -9.25 21.82 -2.76
C ILE A 116 -9.78 22.90 -1.80
N ASP A 117 -8.94 23.48 -0.94
CA ASP A 117 -9.33 24.58 -0.04
C ASP A 117 -9.88 25.76 -0.84
N GLN A 118 -9.14 26.19 -1.87
CA GLN A 118 -9.55 27.29 -2.73
C GLN A 118 -10.84 26.98 -3.48
N LEU A 119 -11.01 25.75 -3.95
CA LEU A 119 -12.24 25.33 -4.61
C LEU A 119 -13.43 25.34 -3.64
N VAL A 120 -13.27 24.88 -2.40
CA VAL A 120 -14.31 24.96 -1.36
C VAL A 120 -14.65 26.43 -1.06
N ASP A 121 -13.65 27.30 -0.95
CA ASP A 121 -13.83 28.73 -0.74
C ASP A 121 -14.58 29.40 -1.88
N VAL A 122 -14.19 29.13 -3.14
CA VAL A 122 -14.87 29.61 -4.35
C VAL A 122 -16.28 29.05 -4.42
N PHE A 123 -16.50 27.80 -4.01
CA PHE A 123 -17.82 27.20 -3.97
C PHE A 123 -18.74 27.92 -2.99
N VAL A 124 -18.26 28.32 -1.81
CA VAL A 124 -19.03 29.07 -0.81
C VAL A 124 -19.23 30.53 -1.24
N LYS A 125 -18.15 31.24 -1.58
CA LYS A 125 -18.17 32.66 -1.97
C LYS A 125 -18.90 32.89 -3.31
N GLY A 126 -18.93 31.88 -4.16
CA GLY A 126 -19.62 31.89 -5.45
C GLY A 126 -21.15 32.00 -5.37
N LEU A 127 -21.74 31.79 -4.19
CA LEU A 127 -23.18 31.85 -4.01
C LEU A 127 -23.75 33.22 -4.42
N ASN A 128 -24.90 33.23 -5.10
CA ASN A 128 -25.57 34.45 -5.57
C ASN A 128 -24.68 35.35 -6.43
N ARG A 129 -23.68 34.78 -7.10
CA ARG A 129 -22.70 35.49 -7.93
C ARG A 129 -21.92 36.57 -7.15
N ALA A 130 -21.80 36.41 -5.82
CA ALA A 130 -21.14 37.37 -4.95
C ALA A 130 -19.64 37.48 -5.25
N TYR A 131 -19.00 36.36 -5.56
CA TYR A 131 -17.58 36.32 -5.96
C TYR A 131 -17.36 36.63 -7.45
N ASN A 132 -18.21 36.09 -8.33
CA ASN A 132 -18.12 36.29 -9.78
C ASN A 132 -19.52 36.53 -10.36
N LYS A 133 -19.72 37.68 -11.03
CA LYS A 133 -21.01 38.10 -11.61
C LYS A 133 -21.54 37.14 -12.69
N GLU A 134 -20.67 36.34 -13.29
CA GLU A 134 -20.98 35.42 -14.37
C GLU A 134 -21.09 33.95 -13.91
N ALA A 135 -20.72 33.62 -12.67
CA ALA A 135 -20.61 32.23 -12.23
C ALA A 135 -20.96 32.01 -10.76
N GLU A 136 -21.69 30.92 -10.51
CA GLU A 136 -22.07 30.45 -9.16
C GLU A 136 -21.44 29.09 -8.80
N PHE A 137 -20.58 28.54 -9.67
CA PHE A 137 -19.70 27.39 -9.38
C PHE A 137 -20.41 26.12 -8.88
N HIS A 138 -21.67 25.88 -9.26
CA HIS A 138 -22.44 24.71 -8.79
C HIS A 138 -21.76 23.36 -9.05
N PHE A 139 -21.04 23.22 -10.17
CA PHE A 139 -20.36 21.99 -10.57
C PHE A 139 -19.15 21.60 -9.72
N LEU A 140 -18.64 22.51 -8.87
CA LEU A 140 -17.62 22.13 -7.89
C LEU A 140 -18.16 21.10 -6.90
N ALA A 141 -19.47 21.06 -6.66
CA ALA A 141 -20.10 20.00 -5.88
C ALA A 141 -19.78 18.60 -6.44
N SER A 142 -19.82 18.42 -7.77
CA SER A 142 -19.46 17.17 -8.43
C SER A 142 -17.97 16.84 -8.31
N VAL A 143 -17.11 17.86 -8.32
CA VAL A 143 -15.66 17.69 -8.07
C VAL A 143 -15.44 17.14 -6.66
N PHE A 144 -16.09 17.72 -5.65
CA PHE A 144 -15.99 17.23 -4.27
C PHE A 144 -16.57 15.83 -4.09
N THR A 145 -17.66 15.50 -4.79
CA THR A 145 -18.18 14.13 -4.83
C THR A 145 -17.12 13.15 -5.33
N ASN A 146 -16.43 13.46 -6.44
CA ASN A 146 -15.40 12.59 -6.99
C ASN A 146 -14.20 12.46 -6.05
N VAL A 147 -13.75 13.58 -5.46
CA VAL A 147 -12.64 13.59 -4.48
C VAL A 147 -12.97 12.69 -3.28
N THR A 148 -14.18 12.80 -2.73
CA THR A 148 -14.60 12.01 -1.55
C THR A 148 -14.85 10.53 -1.82
N MET A 149 -14.84 10.08 -3.09
CA MET A 149 -14.82 8.64 -3.38
C MET A 149 -13.52 7.98 -2.90
N LEU A 150 -12.42 8.74 -2.86
CA LEU A 150 -11.13 8.28 -2.39
C LEU A 150 -11.00 8.41 -0.86
N PRO A 151 -10.36 7.46 -0.15
CA PRO A 151 -10.14 7.55 1.30
C PRO A 151 -9.47 8.85 1.73
N GLN A 152 -8.42 9.28 1.02
CA GLN A 152 -7.67 10.50 1.32
C GLN A 152 -8.53 11.76 1.15
N GLY A 153 -9.43 11.76 0.15
CA GLY A 153 -10.37 12.86 -0.05
C GLY A 153 -11.37 12.96 1.10
N ARG A 154 -11.91 11.83 1.58
CA ARG A 154 -12.79 11.82 2.76
C ARG A 154 -12.10 12.37 3.99
N GLU A 155 -10.88 11.92 4.23
CA GLU A 155 -10.07 12.35 5.36
C GLU A 155 -9.89 13.87 5.37
N TYR A 156 -9.57 14.47 4.22
CA TYR A 156 -9.47 15.91 4.06
C TYR A 156 -10.79 16.65 4.43
N PHE A 157 -11.94 16.12 4.01
CA PHE A 157 -13.23 16.76 4.33
C PHE A 157 -13.68 16.55 5.79
N LEU A 158 -13.13 15.57 6.50
CA LEU A 158 -13.52 15.20 7.87
C LEU A 158 -12.58 15.74 8.94
N ILE A 159 -11.31 15.98 8.60
CA ILE A 159 -10.32 16.57 9.50
C ILE A 159 -10.37 18.10 9.37
N THR A 160 -10.12 18.79 10.48
CA THR A 160 -9.97 20.24 10.48
C THR A 160 -8.81 20.66 9.57
N ALA A 161 -9.10 21.47 8.56
CA ALA A 161 -8.09 22.34 7.97
C ALA A 161 -7.68 23.31 9.10
N SER A 162 -6.43 23.24 9.52
CA SER A 162 -5.92 23.86 10.75
C SER A 162 -5.93 25.41 10.72
N TYR A 163 -6.33 26.00 9.58
CA TYR A 163 -6.53 27.42 9.35
C TYR A 163 -7.81 28.05 9.95
N GLU A 164 -8.92 27.32 10.14
CA GLU A 164 -10.19 27.92 10.62
C GLU A 164 -10.85 27.27 11.85
N ASP A 165 -10.32 26.21 12.44
CA ASP A 165 -11.08 25.30 13.34
C ASP A 165 -12.38 24.73 12.68
N VAL A 166 -12.59 25.00 11.38
CA VAL A 166 -13.79 24.64 10.64
C VAL A 166 -13.47 23.48 9.70
N ILE A 167 -14.10 22.34 9.97
CA ILE A 167 -14.00 21.12 9.15
C ILE A 167 -14.59 21.44 7.75
N PRO A 168 -13.88 21.17 6.63
CA PRO A 168 -14.34 21.55 5.30
C PRO A 168 -15.76 21.07 4.98
N LEU A 169 -16.13 19.85 5.39
CA LEU A 169 -17.48 19.31 5.22
C LEU A 169 -18.58 20.22 5.78
N SER A 170 -18.34 20.90 6.91
CA SER A 170 -19.32 21.83 7.51
C SER A 170 -19.66 23.01 6.60
N LYS A 171 -18.73 23.43 5.73
CA LYS A 171 -18.95 24.48 4.72
C LYS A 171 -19.83 24.00 3.56
N LEU A 172 -19.93 22.68 3.34
CA LEU A 172 -20.74 22.11 2.26
C LEU A 172 -22.15 21.76 2.71
N ILE A 173 -22.32 21.12 3.87
CA ILE A 173 -23.60 20.55 4.31
C ILE A 173 -24.73 21.58 4.39
N VAL A 174 -24.43 22.86 4.56
CA VAL A 174 -25.41 23.96 4.50
C VAL A 174 -26.16 24.07 3.16
N PHE A 175 -25.65 23.43 2.11
CA PHE A 175 -26.24 23.45 0.77
C PHE A 175 -27.10 22.22 0.44
N THR A 176 -27.43 21.35 1.41
CA THR A 176 -28.29 20.18 1.17
C THR A 176 -29.71 20.56 0.70
N GLU A 177 -30.20 21.75 1.02
CA GLU A 177 -31.48 22.30 0.53
C GLU A 177 -31.34 23.35 -0.58
N HIS A 178 -30.18 23.43 -1.25
CA HIS A 178 -29.95 24.46 -2.25
C HIS A 178 -30.89 24.31 -3.48
N PRO A 179 -31.47 25.41 -4.03
CA PRO A 179 -32.42 25.34 -5.15
C PRO A 179 -31.85 24.69 -6.43
N ASN A 180 -30.55 24.86 -6.69
CA ASN A 180 -29.85 24.20 -7.79
C ASN A 180 -29.57 22.73 -7.48
N ILE A 181 -30.10 21.83 -8.32
CA ILE A 181 -30.01 20.37 -8.17
C ILE A 181 -28.57 19.83 -8.19
N ILE A 182 -27.68 20.42 -8.99
CA ILE A 182 -26.29 19.99 -9.10
C ILE A 182 -25.55 20.30 -7.80
N ARG A 183 -25.78 21.50 -7.27
CA ARG A 183 -25.17 21.95 -6.01
C ARG A 183 -25.65 21.11 -4.83
N ARG A 184 -26.97 20.96 -4.64
CA ARG A 184 -27.50 20.15 -3.53
C ARG A 184 -27.15 18.67 -3.69
N GLY A 185 -27.28 18.12 -4.90
CA GLY A 185 -27.03 16.71 -5.18
C GLY A 185 -25.57 16.32 -4.95
N GLY A 186 -24.62 17.11 -5.47
CA GLY A 186 -23.20 16.85 -5.24
C GLY A 186 -22.80 16.97 -3.77
N VAL A 187 -23.39 17.90 -3.02
CA VAL A 187 -23.17 18.02 -1.57
C VAL A 187 -23.73 16.82 -0.81
N ILE A 188 -24.96 16.39 -1.12
CA ILE A 188 -25.57 15.19 -0.52
C ILE A 188 -24.71 13.95 -0.81
N SER A 189 -24.21 13.79 -2.04
CA SER A 189 -23.31 12.68 -2.39
C SER A 189 -21.95 12.79 -1.71
N CYS A 190 -21.38 14.00 -1.59
CA CYS A 190 -20.15 14.24 -0.85
C CYS A 190 -20.30 13.85 0.64
N LEU A 191 -21.42 14.23 1.26
CA LEU A 191 -21.76 13.87 2.63
C LEU A 191 -21.89 12.35 2.82
N LYS A 192 -22.64 11.68 1.93
CA LYS A 192 -22.74 10.21 1.92
C LYS A 192 -21.35 9.56 1.81
N ASN A 193 -20.52 10.06 0.90
CA ASN A 193 -19.18 9.54 0.70
C ASN A 193 -18.36 9.66 1.98
N CYS A 194 -18.34 10.82 2.64
CA CYS A 194 -17.67 11.01 3.93
C CYS A 194 -18.14 10.00 4.99
N CYS A 195 -19.42 9.61 5.01
CA CYS A 195 -19.93 8.61 5.95
C CYS A 195 -19.37 7.18 5.75
N PHE A 196 -18.60 6.89 4.70
CA PHE A 196 -17.85 5.62 4.61
C PHE A 196 -16.69 5.54 5.61
N ALA A 197 -16.20 6.65 6.15
CA ALA A 197 -15.17 6.68 7.19
C ALA A 197 -15.83 6.53 8.58
N THR A 198 -16.09 5.28 8.96
CA THR A 198 -16.88 4.93 10.17
C THR A 198 -16.26 5.40 11.48
N GLU A 199 -14.93 5.54 11.51
CA GLU A 199 -14.13 6.07 12.62
C GLU A 199 -14.52 7.51 12.98
N HIS A 200 -15.02 8.30 12.02
CA HIS A 200 -15.37 9.70 12.20
C HIS A 200 -16.85 9.93 12.51
N HIS A 201 -17.69 8.88 12.60
CA HIS A 201 -19.14 9.04 12.82
C HIS A 201 -19.49 9.79 14.10
N SER A 202 -18.75 9.54 15.19
CA SER A 202 -18.93 10.24 16.46
C SER A 202 -18.72 11.75 16.29
N ASP A 203 -17.66 12.12 15.57
CA ASP A 203 -17.29 13.52 15.31
C ASP A 203 -18.27 14.21 14.35
N MET A 204 -18.73 13.49 13.32
CA MET A 204 -19.72 13.98 12.37
C MET A 204 -21.08 14.27 13.05
N LEU A 205 -21.47 13.43 14.01
CA LEU A 205 -22.75 13.55 14.74
C LEU A 205 -22.67 14.48 15.95
N SER A 206 -21.47 14.90 16.37
CA SER A 206 -21.29 15.75 17.54
C SER A 206 -21.80 17.18 17.28
N PRO A 207 -22.63 17.76 18.17
CA PRO A 207 -23.03 19.16 18.12
C PRO A 207 -21.86 20.15 18.23
N SER A 208 -20.73 19.73 18.83
CA SER A 208 -19.54 20.58 19.01
C SER A 208 -18.55 20.50 17.84
N LYS A 209 -18.84 19.69 16.82
CA LYS A 209 -17.98 19.52 15.64
C LYS A 209 -18.79 19.81 14.36
N VAL A 210 -19.02 18.82 13.50
CA VAL A 210 -19.66 19.04 12.19
C VAL A 210 -21.17 19.14 12.30
N ASN A 211 -21.78 18.38 13.23
CA ASN A 211 -23.22 18.28 13.42
C ASN A 211 -24.00 18.09 12.11
N ILE A 212 -23.74 16.99 11.39
CA ILE A 212 -24.36 16.75 10.07
C ILE A 212 -25.85 16.42 10.12
N LEU A 213 -26.36 15.98 11.28
CA LEU A 213 -27.68 15.36 11.38
C LEU A 213 -28.83 16.31 10.97
N PRO A 214 -28.88 17.59 11.38
CA PRO A 214 -29.92 18.52 10.92
C PRO A 214 -29.96 18.64 9.39
N TYR A 215 -28.79 18.72 8.75
CA TYR A 215 -28.67 18.88 7.29
C TYR A 215 -29.08 17.64 6.50
N ILE A 216 -29.13 16.48 7.14
CA ILE A 216 -29.65 15.23 6.57
C ILE A 216 -31.16 15.13 6.76
N LEU A 217 -31.65 15.47 7.95
CA LEU A 217 -33.07 15.30 8.30
C LEU A 217 -33.96 16.39 7.71
N LEU A 218 -33.49 17.63 7.66
CA LEU A 218 -34.29 18.77 7.20
C LEU A 218 -34.82 18.58 5.76
N PRO A 219 -34.02 18.11 4.77
CA PRO A 219 -34.54 17.81 3.44
C PRO A 219 -35.55 16.65 3.41
N LEU A 220 -35.56 15.76 4.40
CA LEU A 220 -36.51 14.64 4.52
C LEU A 220 -37.82 15.03 5.22
N CYS A 221 -37.86 16.20 5.86
CA CYS A 221 -39.04 16.71 6.55
C CYS A 221 -40.00 17.41 5.58
N GLY A 222 -41.30 17.24 5.83
CA GLY A 222 -42.38 17.97 5.17
C GLY A 222 -43.07 18.95 6.14
N PRO A 223 -44.31 19.38 5.82
CA PRO A 223 -45.06 20.34 6.63
C PRO A 223 -45.76 19.70 7.83
N GLU A 224 -45.58 18.39 8.07
CA GLU A 224 -46.22 17.68 9.17
C GLU A 224 -45.62 18.06 10.52
N GLU A 225 -46.46 18.18 11.54
CA GLU A 225 -46.04 18.45 12.92
C GLU A 225 -45.70 17.15 13.65
N PHE A 226 -44.68 17.20 14.51
CA PHE A 226 -44.34 16.13 15.45
C PHE A 226 -45.12 16.29 16.74
N ASP A 227 -45.39 15.19 17.45
CA ASP A 227 -45.95 15.30 18.80
C ASP A 227 -44.88 15.80 19.79
N LEU A 228 -45.32 16.33 20.94
CA LEU A 228 -44.42 16.94 21.93
C LEU A 228 -43.39 15.94 22.49
N ASP A 229 -43.76 14.66 22.57
CA ASP A 229 -42.91 13.58 23.10
C ASP A 229 -41.83 13.13 22.09
N ASP A 230 -42.10 13.21 20.79
CA ASP A 230 -41.15 12.98 19.70
C ASP A 230 -40.27 14.20 19.45
N MET A 231 -40.76 15.42 19.72
CA MET A 231 -39.95 16.66 19.66
C MET A 231 -38.84 16.66 20.72
N GLU A 232 -39.08 16.10 21.91
CA GLU A 232 -38.09 16.00 22.97
C GLU A 232 -36.90 15.10 22.55
N GLY A 233 -35.76 15.73 22.24
CA GLY A 233 -34.51 15.08 21.80
C GLY A 233 -34.19 15.28 20.32
N MET A 234 -35.16 15.69 19.51
CA MET A 234 -34.97 16.02 18.10
C MET A 234 -34.08 17.28 17.91
N PRO A 235 -33.27 17.40 16.85
CA PRO A 235 -32.55 18.64 16.56
C PRO A 235 -33.48 19.85 16.42
N GLU A 236 -33.07 21.00 16.97
CA GLU A 236 -33.89 22.22 17.02
C GLU A 236 -34.32 22.70 15.62
N ASP A 237 -33.45 22.53 14.62
CA ASP A 237 -33.66 22.96 13.24
C ASP A 237 -34.89 22.29 12.56
N ILE A 238 -35.40 21.18 13.11
CA ILE A 238 -36.50 20.41 12.51
C ILE A 238 -37.76 20.31 13.40
N GLN A 239 -37.76 20.89 14.61
CA GLN A 239 -38.92 20.79 15.52
C GLN A 239 -40.10 21.65 15.05
N PHE A 240 -39.84 22.88 14.61
CA PHE A 240 -40.87 23.87 14.24
C PHE A 240 -40.70 24.34 12.80
N LEU A 241 -41.11 23.49 11.87
CA LEU A 241 -41.04 23.78 10.44
C LEU A 241 -42.26 24.58 9.97
N PRO A 242 -42.10 25.48 8.99
CA PRO A 242 -43.22 26.25 8.48
C PRO A 242 -44.13 25.37 7.60
N SER A 243 -45.41 25.75 7.48
CA SER A 243 -46.41 24.96 6.73
C SER A 243 -46.12 24.83 5.23
N ASP A 244 -45.24 25.67 4.68
CA ASP A 244 -44.79 25.62 3.29
C ASP A 244 -43.52 24.78 3.09
N LYS A 245 -42.97 24.18 4.16
CA LYS A 245 -41.83 23.26 4.08
C LYS A 245 -42.15 22.09 3.16
N LYS A 246 -41.24 21.85 2.21
CA LYS A 246 -41.32 20.72 1.28
C LYS A 246 -40.17 19.76 1.53
N ARG A 247 -40.43 18.48 1.30
CA ARG A 247 -39.39 17.45 1.20
C ARG A 247 -38.56 17.67 -0.07
N GLU A 248 -37.35 17.11 -0.08
CA GLU A 248 -36.53 17.03 -1.29
C GLU A 248 -37.33 16.38 -2.42
N PRO A 249 -37.58 17.09 -3.54
CA PRO A 249 -38.43 16.59 -4.61
C PRO A 249 -37.82 15.41 -5.38
N ASP A 250 -36.50 15.35 -5.49
CA ASP A 250 -35.81 14.29 -6.23
C ASP A 250 -35.71 12.99 -5.40
N ALA A 251 -36.32 11.92 -5.92
CA ALA A 251 -36.35 10.62 -5.23
C ALA A 251 -34.95 10.01 -5.05
N HIS A 252 -34.02 10.23 -5.99
CA HIS A 252 -32.66 9.74 -5.88
C HIS A 252 -31.88 10.48 -4.78
N LEU A 253 -32.08 11.79 -4.64
CA LEU A 253 -31.50 12.56 -3.54
C LEU A 253 -32.09 12.15 -2.18
N ARG A 254 -33.42 11.91 -2.10
CA ARG A 254 -34.04 11.32 -0.90
C ARG A 254 -33.43 9.97 -0.54
N GLN A 255 -33.29 9.08 -1.53
CA GLN A 255 -32.62 7.79 -1.34
C GLN A 255 -31.19 7.96 -0.81
N THR A 256 -30.41 8.88 -1.38
CA THR A 256 -29.01 9.13 -1.00
C THR A 256 -28.89 9.65 0.44
N LEU A 257 -29.80 10.52 0.87
CA LEU A 257 -29.88 10.99 2.26
C LEU A 257 -30.21 9.84 3.22
N LEU A 258 -31.15 8.97 2.88
CA LEU A 258 -31.46 7.78 3.67
C LEU A 258 -30.29 6.80 3.73
N GLU A 259 -29.59 6.57 2.62
CA GLU A 259 -28.38 5.73 2.59
C GLU A 259 -27.28 6.32 3.47
N THR A 260 -27.20 7.64 3.60
CA THR A 260 -26.30 8.31 4.55
C THR A 260 -26.66 7.94 5.99
N ILE A 261 -27.95 7.91 6.35
CA ILE A 261 -28.42 7.45 7.66
C ILE A 261 -28.10 5.96 7.87
N VAL A 262 -28.25 5.12 6.84
CA VAL A 262 -27.86 3.70 6.90
C VAL A 262 -26.38 3.55 7.23
N LEU A 263 -25.48 4.33 6.60
CA LEU A 263 -24.05 4.31 6.93
C LEU A 263 -23.81 4.71 8.38
N LEU A 264 -24.50 5.75 8.88
CA LEU A 264 -24.40 6.17 10.29
C LEU A 264 -24.93 5.10 11.28
N THR A 265 -25.74 4.14 10.81
CA THR A 265 -26.19 3.00 11.63
C THR A 265 -25.17 1.86 11.72
N THR A 266 -24.06 1.91 10.98
CA THR A 266 -23.05 0.85 10.98
C THR A 266 -22.37 0.72 12.36
N THR A 267 -22.13 1.84 13.04
CA THR A 267 -21.54 1.86 14.39
C THR A 267 -22.63 1.81 15.47
N ARG A 268 -22.33 1.18 16.61
CA ARG A 268 -23.23 1.17 17.78
C ARG A 268 -23.49 2.58 18.30
N GLN A 269 -22.43 3.38 18.44
CA GLN A 269 -22.55 4.78 18.87
C GLN A 269 -23.45 5.58 17.93
N GLY A 270 -23.27 5.44 16.61
CA GLY A 270 -24.14 6.08 15.62
C GLY A 270 -25.60 5.70 15.83
N ARG A 271 -25.94 4.41 15.96
CA ARG A 271 -27.33 3.98 16.26
C ARG A 271 -27.87 4.56 17.57
N MET A 272 -27.06 4.59 18.64
CA MET A 272 -27.47 5.18 19.92
C MET A 272 -27.79 6.67 19.77
N ILE A 273 -26.92 7.44 19.08
CA ILE A 273 -27.13 8.87 18.85
C ILE A 273 -28.37 9.10 17.97
N LEU A 274 -28.56 8.33 16.89
CA LEU A 274 -29.73 8.45 16.01
C LEU A 274 -31.04 8.14 16.75
N ARG A 275 -31.05 7.16 17.68
CA ARG A 275 -32.20 6.89 18.56
C ARG A 275 -32.43 8.05 19.54
N GLN A 276 -31.37 8.53 20.19
CA GLN A 276 -31.45 9.65 21.13
C GLN A 276 -31.97 10.93 20.46
N LYS A 277 -31.58 11.16 19.20
CA LYS A 277 -31.99 12.32 18.40
C LYS A 277 -33.32 12.13 17.66
N LYS A 278 -34.11 11.10 18.02
CA LYS A 278 -35.47 10.87 17.50
C LYS A 278 -35.53 10.87 15.96
N VAL A 279 -34.56 10.19 15.32
CA VAL A 279 -34.54 10.06 13.85
C VAL A 279 -35.70 9.21 13.33
N TYR A 280 -36.11 8.17 14.07
CA TYR A 280 -37.19 7.28 13.65
C TYR A 280 -38.53 7.99 13.37
N PRO A 281 -39.05 8.89 14.23
CA PRO A 281 -40.22 9.70 13.94
C PRO A 281 -40.17 10.42 12.58
N VAL A 282 -39.03 11.04 12.23
CA VAL A 282 -38.83 11.73 10.95
C VAL A 282 -38.96 10.75 9.78
N ILE A 283 -38.28 9.60 9.88
CA ILE A 283 -38.31 8.55 8.86
C ILE A 283 -39.71 7.95 8.72
N ARG A 284 -40.44 7.76 9.83
CA ARG A 284 -41.83 7.28 9.85
C ARG A 284 -42.75 8.22 9.10
N GLN A 285 -42.68 9.54 9.39
CA GLN A 285 -43.53 10.53 8.70
C GLN A 285 -43.21 10.60 7.22
N MET A 286 -41.93 10.58 6.84
CA MET A 286 -41.52 10.51 5.44
C MET A 286 -42.09 9.26 4.75
N HIS A 287 -42.02 8.08 5.38
CA HIS A 287 -42.50 6.82 4.78
C HIS A 287 -43.99 6.85 4.45
N LEU A 288 -44.81 7.47 5.31
CA LEU A 288 -46.28 7.50 5.13
C LEU A 288 -46.71 8.20 3.82
N VAL A 289 -45.87 9.08 3.28
CA VAL A 289 -46.15 9.85 2.07
C VAL A 289 -45.23 9.48 0.90
N GLU A 290 -44.26 8.59 1.12
CA GLU A 290 -43.30 8.19 0.09
C GLU A 290 -43.95 7.24 -0.92
N SER A 291 -43.74 7.51 -2.20
CA SER A 291 -44.30 6.72 -3.31
C SER A 291 -43.26 5.87 -4.02
N ASP A 292 -41.97 6.20 -3.89
CA ASP A 292 -40.89 5.49 -4.58
C ASP A 292 -40.44 4.23 -3.80
N GLU A 293 -40.58 3.06 -4.42
CA GLU A 293 -40.28 1.76 -3.82
C GLU A 293 -38.80 1.61 -3.42
N LYS A 294 -37.87 2.21 -4.17
CA LYS A 294 -36.43 2.15 -3.84
C LYS A 294 -36.16 2.94 -2.57
N VAL A 295 -36.80 4.10 -2.43
CA VAL A 295 -36.70 4.93 -1.22
C VAL A 295 -37.28 4.18 -0.02
N SER A 296 -38.48 3.59 -0.16
CA SER A 296 -39.12 2.81 0.91
C SER A 296 -38.28 1.60 1.34
N THR A 297 -37.58 0.94 0.42
CA THR A 297 -36.67 -0.15 0.76
C THR A 297 -35.54 0.30 1.71
N VAL A 298 -34.97 1.48 1.47
CA VAL A 298 -33.93 2.04 2.35
C VAL A 298 -34.52 2.46 3.70
N VAL A 299 -35.74 3.01 3.70
CA VAL A 299 -36.48 3.30 4.94
C VAL A 299 -36.62 2.06 5.81
N ASP A 300 -37.08 0.94 5.23
CA ASP A 300 -37.23 -0.32 5.96
C ASP A 300 -35.91 -0.80 6.54
N GLN A 301 -34.80 -0.61 5.82
CA GLN A 301 -33.46 -0.92 6.33
C GLN A 301 -33.12 -0.06 7.56
N ILE A 302 -33.37 1.25 7.54
CA ILE A 302 -33.13 2.13 8.69
C ILE A 302 -33.97 1.70 9.88
N VAL A 303 -35.26 1.43 9.68
CA VAL A 303 -36.16 0.97 10.76
C VAL A 303 -35.63 -0.33 11.37
N ASN A 304 -35.24 -1.30 10.54
CA ASN A 304 -34.65 -2.54 11.01
C ASN A 304 -33.36 -2.34 11.81
N MET A 305 -32.54 -1.34 11.47
CA MET A 305 -31.29 -1.04 12.17
C MET A 305 -31.55 -0.32 13.50
N LEU A 306 -32.51 0.60 13.56
CA LEU A 306 -32.82 1.39 14.75
C LEU A 306 -33.75 0.67 15.74
N MET A 307 -34.60 -0.25 15.29
CA MET A 307 -35.54 -0.98 16.16
C MET A 307 -34.95 -2.23 16.81
N ARG A 308 -33.76 -2.67 16.40
CA ARG A 308 -33.08 -3.79 17.07
C ARG A 308 -32.49 -3.34 18.40
N ASP A 309 -32.63 -4.19 19.41
CA ASP A 309 -31.92 -4.05 20.67
C ASP A 309 -30.41 -4.18 20.45
N GLU A 310 -29.63 -3.31 21.10
CA GLU A 310 -28.18 -3.46 21.13
C GLU A 310 -27.81 -4.69 21.97
N ALA A 311 -26.80 -5.45 21.54
CA ALA A 311 -26.24 -6.50 22.39
C ALA A 311 -25.72 -5.89 23.72
N PRO A 312 -25.82 -6.59 24.86
CA PRO A 312 -25.29 -6.11 26.13
C PRO A 312 -23.78 -5.77 26.02
N GLU A 313 -23.31 -4.74 26.71
CA GLU A 313 -21.89 -4.36 26.74
C GLU A 313 -21.00 -5.47 27.31
N GLU A 314 -19.84 -5.68 26.69
CA GLU A 314 -18.91 -6.77 27.01
C GLU A 314 -18.21 -6.61 28.37
N ASP A 315 -18.39 -5.49 29.08
CA ASP A 315 -17.78 -5.29 30.41
C ASP A 315 -18.37 -6.23 31.48
N ASN A 316 -19.58 -6.75 31.26
CA ASN A 316 -20.18 -7.80 32.10
C ASN A 316 -19.84 -9.23 31.65
N ILE A 317 -19.07 -9.38 30.58
CA ILE A 317 -18.68 -10.69 30.04
C ILE A 317 -17.43 -11.23 30.77
N LEU A 318 -16.54 -10.39 31.31
CA LEU A 318 -15.35 -10.85 32.03
C LEU A 318 -15.67 -11.56 33.36
N GLU A 319 -16.74 -11.16 34.08
CA GLU A 319 -17.19 -11.88 35.27
C GLU A 319 -18.00 -13.15 34.94
N LYS A 320 -18.72 -13.19 33.81
CA LYS A 320 -19.43 -14.40 33.33
C LYS A 320 -18.55 -15.40 32.59
N ILE A 321 -17.44 -14.97 31.97
CA ILE A 321 -16.45 -15.86 31.33
C ILE A 321 -15.76 -16.76 32.35
N ARG A 322 -15.71 -16.38 33.63
CA ARG A 322 -15.22 -17.27 34.68
C ARG A 322 -16.17 -18.43 35.00
N SER A 323 -17.42 -18.43 34.52
CA SER A 323 -18.42 -19.47 34.85
C SER A 323 -19.01 -20.28 33.68
N SER A 324 -18.59 -20.10 32.41
CA SER A 324 -19.10 -20.94 31.31
C SER A 324 -18.16 -21.09 30.10
N ARG A 325 -17.24 -22.07 30.14
CA ARG A 325 -16.61 -22.59 28.92
C ARG A 325 -17.59 -23.55 28.24
N LYS A 326 -18.26 -23.13 27.15
CA LYS A 326 -18.95 -24.08 26.26
C LYS A 326 -17.90 -24.99 25.60
N ARG A 327 -18.01 -26.31 25.82
CA ARG A 327 -17.16 -27.33 25.19
C ARG A 327 -17.52 -27.48 23.70
N SER A 328 -16.56 -27.91 22.88
CA SER A 328 -16.71 -28.15 21.43
C SER A 328 -17.86 -29.12 21.09
N TRP A 329 -18.57 -28.91 19.97
CA TRP A 329 -19.74 -29.69 19.52
C TRP A 329 -19.50 -31.21 19.43
N VAL A 330 -18.24 -31.63 19.27
CA VAL A 330 -17.88 -33.06 19.24
C VAL A 330 -18.24 -33.78 20.54
N TRP A 331 -18.30 -33.07 21.67
CA TRP A 331 -18.63 -33.64 22.98
C TRP A 331 -20.11 -34.02 23.12
N ASP A 332 -20.98 -33.59 22.21
CA ASP A 332 -22.36 -34.08 22.14
C ASP A 332 -22.42 -35.57 21.70
N HIS A 333 -21.33 -36.07 21.11
CA HIS A 333 -21.21 -37.43 20.58
C HIS A 333 -20.14 -38.29 21.29
N PHE A 334 -19.39 -37.70 22.22
CA PHE A 334 -18.31 -38.37 22.95
C PHE A 334 -18.52 -38.29 24.47
N LYS A 335 -18.29 -39.41 25.15
CA LYS A 335 -18.22 -39.46 26.61
C LYS A 335 -16.80 -39.15 27.07
N ASP A 336 -16.66 -38.13 27.90
CA ASP A 336 -15.38 -37.71 28.48
C ASP A 336 -14.79 -38.80 29.41
N LEU A 337 -13.49 -39.06 29.29
CA LEU A 337 -12.75 -40.02 30.10
C LEU A 337 -11.55 -39.32 30.76
N PRO A 338 -11.21 -39.68 32.01
CA PRO A 338 -10.10 -39.05 32.72
C PRO A 338 -8.76 -39.37 32.05
N THR A 339 -7.93 -38.36 31.85
CA THR A 339 -6.52 -38.47 31.42
C THR A 339 -5.62 -37.52 32.21
N LYS A 340 -4.32 -37.84 32.30
CA LYS A 340 -3.31 -37.03 32.99
C LYS A 340 -2.85 -35.83 32.16
N HIS A 341 -2.90 -35.92 30.83
CA HIS A 341 -2.58 -34.83 29.90
C HIS A 341 -3.46 -34.93 28.65
N GLY A 342 -4.00 -33.80 28.17
CA GLY A 342 -4.84 -33.76 26.97
C GLY A 342 -6.34 -34.00 27.20
N SER A 343 -7.05 -34.40 26.15
CA SER A 343 -8.48 -34.73 26.13
C SER A 343 -8.68 -36.16 25.66
N LYS A 344 -9.42 -36.96 26.44
CA LYS A 344 -9.72 -38.35 26.13
C LYS A 344 -11.23 -38.58 26.11
N GLY A 345 -11.76 -39.13 25.03
CA GLY A 345 -13.19 -39.34 24.87
C GLY A 345 -13.53 -40.66 24.20
N GLN A 346 -14.63 -41.27 24.61
CA GLN A 346 -15.20 -42.48 24.01
C GLN A 346 -16.40 -42.13 23.13
N CYS A 347 -16.38 -42.55 21.87
CA CYS A 347 -17.46 -42.31 20.92
C CYS A 347 -18.73 -43.09 21.30
N ASN A 348 -19.86 -42.37 21.42
CA ASN A 348 -21.16 -42.96 21.76
C ASN A 348 -22.10 -43.14 20.54
N VAL A 349 -21.62 -42.87 19.32
CA VAL A 349 -22.43 -42.96 18.09
C VAL A 349 -22.66 -44.43 17.70
N LEU A 350 -23.86 -44.73 17.23
CA LEU A 350 -24.20 -46.07 16.71
C LEU A 350 -23.60 -46.26 15.31
N LYS A 351 -23.01 -47.43 15.08
CA LYS A 351 -22.60 -47.91 13.75
C LYS A 351 -23.84 -48.32 12.95
N ASN A 352 -23.65 -48.52 11.64
CA ASN A 352 -24.74 -48.86 10.71
C ASN A 352 -25.41 -50.22 11.02
N ASP A 353 -24.75 -51.08 11.79
CA ASP A 353 -25.25 -52.37 12.29
C ASP A 353 -26.05 -52.27 13.61
N GLY A 354 -26.27 -51.04 14.12
CA GLY A 354 -26.99 -50.78 15.38
C GLY A 354 -26.15 -50.97 16.64
N THR A 355 -24.87 -51.33 16.54
CA THR A 355 -23.96 -51.47 17.69
C THR A 355 -23.30 -50.13 18.03
N LYS A 356 -22.98 -49.88 19.31
CA LYS A 356 -22.28 -48.65 19.74
C LYS A 356 -20.82 -48.68 19.32
N CYS A 357 -20.31 -47.54 18.84
CA CYS A 357 -18.93 -47.42 18.36
C CYS A 357 -17.90 -47.70 19.46
N ASN A 358 -18.05 -47.07 20.62
CA ASN A 358 -17.21 -47.21 21.80
C ASN A 358 -15.72 -46.96 21.57
N HIS A 359 -15.33 -46.38 20.44
CA HIS A 359 -13.94 -46.10 20.10
C HIS A 359 -13.39 -44.96 20.97
N ILE A 360 -12.21 -45.16 21.57
CA ILE A 360 -11.60 -44.21 22.50
C ILE A 360 -10.49 -43.44 21.78
N ILE A 361 -10.54 -42.12 21.87
CA ILE A 361 -9.58 -41.21 21.24
C ILE A 361 -8.95 -40.35 22.34
N GLU A 362 -7.63 -40.20 22.32
CA GLU A 362 -6.85 -39.35 23.23
C GLU A 362 -6.02 -38.37 22.40
N THR A 363 -5.98 -37.10 22.82
CA THR A 363 -5.36 -36.00 22.06
C THR A 363 -4.73 -34.97 23.00
N ASP A 364 -3.69 -34.26 22.56
CA ASP A 364 -2.96 -33.28 23.38
C ASP A 364 -3.64 -31.89 23.44
N GLY A 365 -4.97 -31.83 23.29
CA GLY A 365 -5.78 -30.63 23.56
C GLY A 365 -6.66 -30.11 22.40
N GLY A 366 -6.49 -30.62 21.17
CA GLY A 366 -7.30 -30.23 20.01
C GLY A 366 -8.48 -31.18 19.73
N THR A 367 -9.65 -30.65 19.32
CA THR A 367 -10.85 -31.47 19.02
C THR A 367 -10.92 -32.02 17.58
N GLY A 368 -9.87 -31.83 16.78
CA GLY A 368 -9.84 -32.22 15.35
C GLY A 368 -9.99 -33.72 15.11
N ASN A 369 -9.31 -34.56 15.92
CA ASN A 369 -9.34 -36.01 15.75
C ASN A 369 -10.72 -36.61 16.07
N PHE A 370 -11.45 -36.01 17.02
CA PHE A 370 -12.84 -36.39 17.33
C PHE A 370 -13.78 -36.07 16.17
N SER A 371 -13.64 -34.89 15.56
CA SER A 371 -14.43 -34.49 14.39
C SER A 371 -14.14 -35.36 13.16
N TYR A 372 -12.87 -35.73 12.96
CA TYR A 372 -12.46 -36.59 11.84
C TYR A 372 -13.07 -37.99 11.94
N HIS A 373 -13.04 -38.58 13.14
CA HIS A 373 -13.69 -39.87 13.40
C HIS A 373 -15.20 -39.83 13.13
N LEU A 374 -15.90 -38.79 13.60
CA LEU A 374 -17.35 -38.63 13.37
C LEU A 374 -17.70 -38.55 11.88
N ASN A 375 -16.91 -37.81 11.11
CA ASN A 375 -17.15 -37.66 9.68
C ASN A 375 -16.89 -38.98 8.93
N ILE A 376 -15.73 -39.61 9.13
CA ILE A 376 -15.32 -40.77 8.35
C ILE A 376 -16.03 -42.05 8.78
N THR A 377 -16.23 -42.26 10.09
CA THR A 377 -16.79 -43.52 10.60
C THR A 377 -18.31 -43.49 10.69
N HIS A 378 -18.91 -42.31 10.88
CA HIS A 378 -20.34 -42.17 11.13
C HIS A 378 -21.08 -41.23 10.16
N GLY A 379 -20.37 -40.53 9.26
CA GLY A 379 -20.95 -39.54 8.35
C GLY A 379 -21.57 -38.34 9.09
N VAL A 380 -21.13 -38.09 10.33
CA VAL A 380 -21.64 -37.01 11.20
C VAL A 380 -20.70 -35.82 11.11
N THR A 381 -21.23 -34.70 10.65
CA THR A 381 -20.52 -33.42 10.59
C THR A 381 -21.15 -32.41 11.53
N LYS A 382 -20.52 -31.24 11.69
CA LYS A 382 -21.06 -30.11 12.48
C LYS A 382 -22.46 -29.67 12.01
N PHE A 383 -22.87 -30.05 10.80
CA PHE A 383 -24.13 -29.67 10.16
C PHE A 383 -25.16 -30.82 10.08
N GLY A 384 -24.86 -32.02 10.59
CA GLY A 384 -25.78 -33.17 10.61
C GLY A 384 -25.25 -34.44 9.93
N LYS A 385 -26.12 -35.47 9.83
CA LYS A 385 -25.80 -36.80 9.28
C LYS A 385 -26.16 -36.87 7.79
N LEU A 386 -25.20 -37.15 6.92
CA LEU A 386 -25.43 -37.29 5.48
C LEU A 386 -26.16 -38.61 5.19
N ILE A 387 -27.35 -38.53 4.57
CA ILE A 387 -28.04 -39.68 3.97
C ILE A 387 -27.49 -39.82 2.55
N LEU A 388 -26.78 -40.90 2.26
CA LEU A 388 -26.35 -41.25 0.91
C LEU A 388 -27.54 -41.87 0.17
N ASP A 389 -28.13 -41.11 -0.74
CA ASP A 389 -29.12 -41.62 -1.69
C ASP A 389 -28.40 -42.08 -2.96
N ASN A 390 -28.48 -43.38 -3.27
CA ASN A 390 -27.88 -44.01 -4.45
C ASN A 390 -28.80 -43.84 -5.67
N SER A 391 -29.12 -42.60 -6.03
CA SER A 391 -29.81 -42.32 -7.30
C SER A 391 -28.79 -42.06 -8.41
N GLN A 392 -29.01 -42.73 -9.53
CA GLN A 392 -28.20 -42.66 -10.74
C GLN A 392 -28.16 -41.21 -11.26
N VAL A 393 -26.95 -40.71 -11.54
CA VAL A 393 -26.69 -39.34 -12.03
C VAL A 393 -27.57 -39.07 -13.25
N SER A 394 -28.37 -38.00 -13.19
CA SER A 394 -29.30 -37.65 -14.26
C SER A 394 -28.54 -37.21 -15.52
N ILE A 395 -29.13 -37.39 -16.71
CA ILE A 395 -28.54 -36.89 -17.98
C ILE A 395 -28.24 -35.38 -17.89
N ASN A 396 -29.04 -34.63 -17.15
CA ASN A 396 -28.76 -33.23 -16.85
C ASN A 396 -27.46 -33.08 -16.03
N GLU A 397 -27.23 -33.87 -15.00
CA GLU A 397 -25.97 -33.87 -14.23
C GLU A 397 -24.74 -34.35 -15.03
N MET A 398 -24.92 -35.25 -15.99
CA MET A 398 -23.85 -35.64 -16.92
C MET A 398 -23.50 -34.51 -17.91
N LEU A 399 -24.51 -33.78 -18.42
CA LEU A 399 -24.30 -32.54 -19.17
C LEU A 399 -23.69 -31.44 -18.29
N HIS A 400 -24.09 -31.37 -17.02
CA HIS A 400 -23.57 -30.41 -16.04
C HIS A 400 -22.07 -30.62 -15.74
N GLN A 401 -21.60 -31.87 -15.70
CA GLN A 401 -20.17 -32.18 -15.60
C GLN A 401 -19.41 -31.75 -16.85
N GLN A 402 -19.98 -31.97 -18.05
CA GLN A 402 -19.36 -31.52 -19.30
C GLN A 402 -19.15 -30.00 -19.38
N PHE A 403 -20.09 -29.16 -18.90
CA PHE A 403 -19.94 -27.70 -18.92
C PHE A 403 -19.05 -27.16 -17.79
N LYS A 404 -19.05 -27.81 -16.63
CA LYS A 404 -18.20 -27.43 -15.49
C LYS A 404 -16.72 -27.72 -15.75
N ASP A 405 -16.45 -28.78 -16.51
CA ASP A 405 -15.11 -29.21 -16.90
C ASP A 405 -14.69 -28.70 -18.29
N ASN A 406 -15.53 -27.90 -18.97
CA ASN A 406 -15.18 -27.25 -20.23
C ASN A 406 -14.30 -26.02 -19.97
N VAL A 407 -12.99 -26.29 -19.82
CA VAL A 407 -11.95 -25.29 -19.59
C VAL A 407 -11.96 -24.20 -20.67
N GLU A 408 -12.20 -24.57 -21.93
CA GLU A 408 -12.14 -23.67 -23.08
C GLU A 408 -13.27 -22.62 -23.04
N TYR A 409 -14.50 -23.05 -22.74
CA TYR A 409 -15.64 -22.14 -22.57
C TYR A 409 -15.49 -21.25 -21.34
N LYS A 410 -14.93 -21.78 -20.25
CA LYS A 410 -14.65 -20.98 -19.05
C LYS A 410 -13.62 -19.88 -19.35
N GLU A 411 -12.54 -20.22 -20.05
CA GLU A 411 -11.52 -19.26 -20.48
C GLU A 411 -12.11 -18.18 -21.39
N GLU A 412 -13.00 -18.54 -22.32
CA GLU A 412 -13.67 -17.57 -23.20
C GLU A 412 -14.54 -16.56 -22.42
N VAL A 413 -15.32 -17.04 -21.43
CA VAL A 413 -16.11 -16.16 -20.55
C VAL A 413 -15.22 -15.32 -19.64
N ASP A 414 -14.14 -15.88 -19.10
CA ASP A 414 -13.17 -15.14 -18.29
C ASP A 414 -12.50 -14.03 -19.11
N ASN A 415 -12.20 -14.25 -20.39
CA ASN A 415 -11.65 -13.25 -21.30
C ASN A 415 -12.63 -12.10 -21.56
N ILE A 416 -13.91 -12.39 -21.80
CA ILE A 416 -14.93 -11.36 -22.00
C ILE A 416 -15.16 -10.53 -20.72
N VAL A 417 -15.16 -11.18 -19.56
CA VAL A 417 -15.27 -10.49 -18.26
C VAL A 417 -14.03 -9.63 -18.02
N ALA A 418 -12.83 -10.11 -18.36
CA ALA A 418 -11.61 -9.32 -18.28
C ALA A 418 -11.64 -8.13 -19.25
N GLU A 419 -12.09 -8.31 -20.49
CA GLU A 419 -12.25 -7.24 -21.47
C GLU A 419 -13.23 -6.17 -20.98
N PHE A 420 -14.36 -6.56 -20.38
CA PHE A 420 -15.29 -5.63 -19.73
C PHE A 420 -14.62 -4.84 -18.60
N LEU A 421 -13.86 -5.50 -17.71
CA LEU A 421 -13.16 -4.82 -16.63
C LEU A 421 -12.09 -3.86 -17.15
N ILE A 422 -11.39 -4.22 -18.22
CA ILE A 422 -10.29 -3.43 -18.79
C ILE A 422 -10.81 -2.25 -19.62
N SER A 423 -11.77 -2.48 -20.52
CA SER A 423 -12.34 -1.45 -21.40
C SER A 423 -12.98 -0.31 -20.61
N ASP A 424 -13.66 -0.64 -19.51
CA ASP A 424 -14.31 0.34 -18.63
C ASP A 424 -13.45 0.75 -17.42
N SER A 425 -12.16 0.35 -17.37
CA SER A 425 -11.22 0.67 -16.27
C SER A 425 -11.78 0.37 -14.87
N GLN A 426 -12.49 -0.74 -14.73
CA GLN A 426 -13.14 -1.16 -13.49
C GLN A 426 -12.15 -1.86 -12.54
N ALA A 427 -12.31 -1.63 -11.24
CA ALA A 427 -11.51 -2.31 -10.22
C ALA A 427 -11.87 -3.80 -10.13
N PHE A 428 -10.88 -4.66 -9.83
CA PHE A 428 -11.10 -6.11 -9.65
C PHE A 428 -12.12 -6.45 -8.54
N SER A 429 -12.38 -5.54 -7.61
CA SER A 429 -13.45 -5.67 -6.61
C SER A 429 -14.85 -5.78 -7.21
N VAL A 430 -15.05 -5.42 -8.49
CA VAL A 430 -16.31 -5.68 -9.23
C VAL A 430 -16.61 -7.17 -9.32
N LEU A 431 -15.60 -8.03 -9.38
CA LEU A 431 -15.76 -9.49 -9.34
C LEU A 431 -16.31 -9.97 -8.00
N GLU A 432 -16.12 -9.20 -6.93
CA GLU A 432 -16.63 -9.52 -5.59
C GLU A 432 -18.07 -9.05 -5.37
N ASN A 433 -18.55 -8.12 -6.22
CA ASN A 433 -19.86 -7.50 -6.11
C ASN A 433 -21.01 -8.53 -6.20
N PRO A 434 -21.92 -8.61 -5.20
CA PRO A 434 -23.01 -9.58 -5.18
C PRO A 434 -23.97 -9.48 -6.37
N ALA A 435 -24.23 -8.27 -6.87
CA ALA A 435 -25.12 -8.04 -8.02
C ALA A 435 -24.47 -8.51 -9.32
N PHE A 436 -23.18 -8.25 -9.49
CA PHE A 436 -22.41 -8.73 -10.65
C PHE A 436 -22.29 -10.27 -10.65
N LYS A 437 -22.01 -10.88 -9.50
CA LYS A 437 -22.06 -12.35 -9.33
C LYS A 437 -23.44 -12.91 -9.66
N LYS A 438 -24.51 -12.23 -9.27
CA LYS A 438 -25.90 -12.65 -9.58
C LYS A 438 -26.21 -12.52 -11.07
N LEU A 439 -25.67 -11.50 -11.75
CA LEU A 439 -25.78 -11.31 -13.20
C LEU A 439 -25.07 -12.42 -13.96
N LEU A 440 -23.81 -12.71 -13.63
CA LEU A 440 -23.05 -13.79 -14.27
C LEU A 440 -23.68 -15.16 -14.01
N LYS A 441 -24.18 -15.40 -12.79
CA LYS A 441 -24.97 -16.61 -12.48
C LYS A 441 -26.32 -16.67 -13.21
N LYS A 442 -26.85 -15.55 -13.70
CA LYS A 442 -28.07 -15.56 -14.51
C LYS A 442 -27.78 -15.98 -15.95
N PHE A 443 -26.63 -15.58 -16.49
CA PHE A 443 -26.16 -15.99 -17.82
C PHE A 443 -25.63 -17.42 -17.84
N ASN A 444 -24.90 -17.82 -16.80
CA ASN A 444 -24.49 -19.19 -16.55
C ASN A 444 -24.56 -19.50 -15.05
N PRO A 445 -25.59 -20.24 -14.58
CA PRO A 445 -25.77 -20.60 -13.17
C PRO A 445 -24.60 -21.32 -12.52
N TYR A 446 -23.74 -21.93 -13.34
CA TYR A 446 -22.60 -22.75 -12.90
C TYR A 446 -21.25 -22.04 -13.06
N TYR A 447 -21.23 -20.83 -13.59
CA TYR A 447 -20.02 -20.02 -13.68
C TYR A 447 -19.64 -19.49 -12.28
N GLU A 448 -18.39 -19.76 -11.90
CA GLU A 448 -17.78 -19.20 -10.72
C GLU A 448 -16.71 -18.19 -11.14
N THR A 449 -16.90 -16.94 -10.70
CA THR A 449 -15.92 -15.87 -10.91
C THR A 449 -14.55 -16.29 -10.38
N PRO A 450 -13.45 -16.00 -11.08
CA PRO A 450 -12.09 -16.30 -10.61
C PRO A 450 -11.86 -15.75 -9.20
N CYS A 451 -11.32 -16.56 -8.29
CA CYS A 451 -10.88 -16.08 -6.97
C CYS A 451 -9.50 -15.42 -7.07
N ASP A 452 -9.10 -14.63 -6.06
CA ASP A 452 -7.84 -13.85 -6.03
C ASP A 452 -6.57 -14.64 -6.39
N LYS A 453 -6.60 -15.96 -6.23
CA LYS A 453 -5.49 -16.85 -6.62
C LYS A 453 -5.33 -17.02 -8.14
N VAL A 454 -6.39 -16.85 -8.93
CA VAL A 454 -6.39 -16.99 -10.40
C VAL A 454 -6.02 -15.67 -11.08
N CYS A 455 -6.35 -14.51 -10.50
CA CYS A 455 -5.90 -13.21 -11.02
C CYS A 455 -4.37 -13.08 -11.07
N ASN A 456 -3.65 -13.77 -10.19
CA ASN A 456 -2.19 -13.85 -10.22
C ASN A 456 -1.63 -14.61 -11.45
N ASN A 457 -2.43 -15.44 -12.12
CA ASN A 457 -2.05 -16.16 -13.35
C ASN A 457 -2.42 -15.40 -14.64
N ILE A 458 -3.18 -14.30 -14.57
CA ILE A 458 -3.47 -13.42 -15.72
C ILE A 458 -2.18 -12.72 -16.21
N ASN A 459 -1.11 -12.72 -15.41
CA ASN A 459 0.25 -12.29 -15.77
C ASN A 459 0.85 -13.01 -17.00
N ASN A 460 0.25 -14.08 -17.53
CA ASN A 460 0.82 -14.85 -18.64
C ASN A 460 0.23 -14.52 -20.02
N ASN A 461 -0.86 -13.74 -20.12
CA ASN A 461 -1.44 -13.36 -21.42
C ASN A 461 -0.84 -12.03 -21.92
N HIS A 462 0.32 -12.18 -22.54
CA HIS A 462 1.22 -11.14 -23.07
C HIS A 462 0.61 -10.24 -24.18
N GLU A 463 -0.56 -10.59 -24.71
CA GLU A 463 -1.18 -9.92 -25.87
C GLU A 463 -2.03 -8.70 -25.48
N TYR A 464 -2.77 -8.77 -24.37
CA TYR A 464 -3.59 -7.66 -23.88
C TYR A 464 -2.76 -6.54 -23.23
N LEU A 465 -1.60 -6.87 -22.65
CA LEU A 465 -0.66 -5.89 -22.12
C LEU A 465 0.00 -5.06 -23.24
N LYS A 466 0.12 -5.60 -24.46
CA LYS A 466 0.73 -4.89 -25.60
C LYS A 466 -0.07 -3.65 -26.02
N VAL A 467 -1.40 -3.72 -25.95
CA VAL A 467 -2.29 -2.60 -26.30
C VAL A 467 -2.20 -1.46 -25.26
N ILE A 468 -1.89 -1.80 -24.00
CA ILE A 468 -1.65 -0.82 -22.92
C ILE A 468 -0.23 -0.23 -23.00
N ILE A 469 0.75 -0.98 -23.51
CA ILE A 469 2.17 -0.57 -23.63
C ILE A 469 2.40 0.43 -24.79
N ASP A 470 1.56 0.45 -25.83
CA ASP A 470 1.77 1.32 -27.01
C ASP A 470 1.41 2.81 -26.80
N VAL A 471 1.03 3.24 -25.59
CA VAL A 471 0.85 4.67 -25.27
C VAL A 471 2.04 5.17 -24.45
N ALA A 472 3.04 5.68 -25.15
CA ALA A 472 4.35 6.12 -24.65
C ALA A 472 4.37 7.22 -23.58
N THR A 473 3.23 7.62 -23.00
CA THR A 473 3.16 8.88 -22.20
C THR A 473 2.32 8.82 -20.93
N ARG A 474 1.88 7.66 -20.41
CA ARG A 474 1.05 7.69 -19.19
C ARG A 474 1.34 6.70 -18.08
N TRP A 475 2.04 5.60 -18.33
CA TRP A 475 2.27 4.57 -17.30
C TRP A 475 3.55 3.76 -17.56
N ASP A 476 4.72 4.40 -17.57
CA ASP A 476 5.98 3.72 -17.19
C ASP A 476 5.92 3.37 -15.69
N SER A 477 5.02 2.43 -15.39
CA SER A 477 4.36 2.22 -14.10
C SER A 477 5.25 1.54 -13.08
N THR A 478 4.98 1.81 -11.81
CA THR A 478 5.45 1.08 -10.63
C THR A 478 5.42 -0.45 -10.82
N TYR A 479 4.52 -0.99 -11.65
CA TYR A 479 4.46 -2.42 -11.96
C TYR A 479 5.62 -2.92 -12.82
N ILE A 480 5.99 -2.24 -13.92
CA ILE A 480 7.16 -2.62 -14.74
C ILE A 480 8.44 -2.45 -13.92
N ALA A 481 8.53 -1.37 -13.15
CA ALA A 481 9.63 -1.16 -12.20
C ALA A 481 9.69 -2.29 -11.15
N TRP A 482 8.54 -2.69 -10.58
CA TRP A 482 8.46 -3.77 -9.60
C TRP A 482 8.78 -5.15 -10.18
N GLN A 483 8.35 -5.41 -11.41
CA GLN A 483 8.66 -6.65 -12.11
C GLN A 483 10.15 -6.71 -12.47
N LEU A 484 10.72 -5.59 -12.95
CA LEU A 484 12.16 -5.43 -13.11
C LEU A 484 12.90 -5.66 -11.79
N MET A 485 12.44 -5.09 -10.68
CA MET A 485 13.03 -5.33 -9.35
C MET A 485 13.00 -6.81 -8.97
N LYS A 486 11.87 -7.50 -9.18
CA LYS A 486 11.77 -8.95 -8.94
C LYS A 486 12.74 -9.76 -9.79
N ASP A 487 12.93 -9.38 -11.05
CA ASP A 487 13.84 -10.08 -11.95
C ASP A 487 15.31 -9.74 -11.66
N LEU A 488 15.61 -8.51 -11.23
CA LEU A 488 16.92 -8.13 -10.71
C LEU A 488 17.28 -8.90 -9.44
N ILE A 489 16.35 -9.09 -8.50
CA ILE A 489 16.57 -9.91 -7.31
C ILE A 489 17.01 -11.32 -7.71
N LYS A 490 16.37 -11.95 -8.71
CA LYS A 490 16.76 -13.29 -9.18
C LYS A 490 18.18 -13.32 -9.76
N ILE A 491 18.62 -12.24 -10.41
CA ILE A 491 19.96 -12.13 -11.02
C ILE A 491 21.03 -11.83 -9.97
N LEU A 492 20.72 -10.99 -8.99
CA LEU A 492 21.64 -10.56 -7.94
C LEU A 492 21.73 -11.56 -6.77
N GLN A 493 20.72 -12.38 -6.54
CA GLN A 493 20.71 -13.35 -5.43
C GLN A 493 21.93 -14.30 -5.45
N PRO A 494 22.35 -14.90 -6.58
CA PRO A 494 23.56 -15.72 -6.62
C PRO A 494 24.84 -14.97 -6.23
N PHE A 495 24.91 -13.67 -6.53
CA PHE A 495 26.05 -12.82 -6.15
C PHE A 495 26.07 -12.58 -4.65
N ALA A 496 24.91 -12.27 -4.05
CA ALA A 496 24.77 -12.11 -2.60
C ALA A 496 25.11 -13.41 -1.86
N ASP A 497 24.68 -14.56 -2.38
CA ASP A 497 25.00 -15.86 -1.81
C ASP A 497 26.51 -16.15 -1.91
N ALA A 498 27.14 -15.81 -3.04
CA ALA A 498 28.58 -15.97 -3.24
C ALA A 498 29.40 -15.04 -2.33
N THR A 499 29.04 -13.76 -2.19
CA THR A 499 29.75 -12.82 -1.31
C THR A 499 29.60 -13.20 0.16
N LYS A 500 28.41 -13.66 0.59
CA LYS A 500 28.21 -14.18 1.94
C LYS A 500 29.05 -15.43 2.22
N LEU A 501 29.15 -16.31 1.22
CA LEU A 501 29.94 -17.53 1.31
C LEU A 501 31.44 -17.25 1.41
N LEU A 502 31.95 -16.27 0.65
CA LEU A 502 33.35 -15.85 0.69
C LEU A 502 33.65 -15.04 1.97
N GLY A 503 32.79 -14.09 2.33
CA GLY A 503 32.92 -13.23 3.50
C GLY A 503 32.76 -13.93 4.85
N GLY A 504 32.12 -15.11 4.89
CA GLY A 504 32.04 -15.94 6.11
C GLY A 504 33.34 -16.69 6.45
N SER A 505 34.37 -16.60 5.60
CA SER A 505 35.67 -17.22 5.84
C SER A 505 36.67 -16.20 6.38
N LYS A 506 37.45 -16.57 7.41
CA LYS A 506 38.51 -15.71 7.97
C LYS A 506 39.59 -15.38 6.92
N TYR A 507 39.73 -16.22 5.91
CA TYR A 507 40.57 -16.01 4.72
C TYR A 507 39.85 -16.58 3.50
N THR A 508 39.54 -15.73 2.52
CA THR A 508 39.01 -16.19 1.23
C THR A 508 40.13 -16.81 0.41
N THR A 509 40.05 -18.12 0.12
CA THR A 509 41.11 -18.80 -0.64
C THR A 509 40.87 -18.70 -2.15
N MET A 510 41.96 -18.57 -2.92
CA MET A 510 41.93 -18.62 -4.38
C MET A 510 41.27 -19.91 -4.90
N SER A 511 41.46 -21.02 -4.17
CA SER A 511 40.85 -22.33 -4.46
C SER A 511 39.32 -22.36 -4.41
N TYR A 512 38.71 -21.31 -3.85
CA TYR A 512 37.28 -21.19 -3.64
C TYR A 512 36.69 -19.99 -4.40
N MET A 513 37.45 -18.90 -4.49
CA MET A 513 37.08 -17.68 -5.21
C MET A 513 36.86 -17.93 -6.72
N TYR A 514 37.81 -18.55 -7.42
CA TYR A 514 37.69 -18.74 -8.88
C TYR A 514 36.59 -19.73 -9.30
N PRO A 515 36.37 -20.87 -8.61
CA PRO A 515 35.21 -21.70 -8.87
C PRO A 515 33.87 -20.98 -8.66
N ALA A 516 33.76 -20.12 -7.64
CA ALA A 516 32.57 -19.33 -7.38
C ALA A 516 32.32 -18.30 -8.49
N ILE A 517 33.34 -17.53 -8.87
CA ILE A 517 33.27 -16.55 -9.96
C ILE A 517 32.90 -17.21 -11.29
N SER A 518 33.52 -18.34 -11.62
CA SER A 518 33.19 -19.08 -12.86
C SER A 518 31.74 -19.59 -12.86
N SER A 519 31.23 -19.99 -11.69
CA SER A 519 29.83 -20.38 -11.55
C SER A 519 28.89 -19.20 -11.78
N LEU A 520 29.21 -18.00 -11.25
CA LEU A 520 28.47 -16.77 -11.54
C LEU A 520 28.51 -16.40 -13.02
N LYS A 521 29.68 -16.47 -13.68
CA LYS A 521 29.82 -16.25 -15.14
C LYS A 521 28.92 -17.19 -15.95
N LYS A 522 28.82 -18.47 -15.57
CA LYS A 522 27.94 -19.46 -16.23
C LYS A 522 26.45 -19.15 -16.04
N LEU A 523 26.07 -18.59 -14.90
CA LEU A 523 24.66 -18.26 -14.58
C LEU A 523 24.14 -17.08 -15.41
N LEU A 524 25.00 -16.13 -15.78
CA LEU A 524 24.60 -14.95 -16.56
C LEU A 524 24.27 -15.26 -18.05
N LYS A 525 24.56 -16.47 -18.55
CA LYS A 525 24.30 -16.98 -19.92
C LYS A 525 24.09 -15.90 -20.98
N ILE A 526 25.18 -15.28 -21.43
CA ILE A 526 25.15 -14.26 -22.47
C ILE A 526 25.33 -14.93 -23.84
N THR A 527 24.47 -14.59 -24.80
CA THR A 527 24.67 -14.95 -26.20
C THR A 527 25.79 -14.06 -26.74
N TYR A 528 26.88 -14.64 -27.24
CA TYR A 528 28.19 -14.02 -27.53
C TYR A 528 28.24 -12.77 -28.43
N ASN A 529 27.14 -12.12 -28.79
CA ASN A 529 27.08 -11.12 -29.88
C ASN A 529 26.57 -9.72 -29.50
N THR A 530 26.65 -9.30 -28.24
CA THR A 530 26.38 -7.89 -27.88
C THR A 530 27.48 -7.36 -26.97
N GLN A 531 28.50 -6.73 -27.57
CA GLN A 531 29.42 -5.86 -26.84
C GLN A 531 28.69 -4.55 -26.55
N ILE A 532 28.29 -4.35 -25.30
CA ILE A 532 28.02 -3.01 -24.78
C ILE A 532 29.37 -2.48 -24.32
N ASP A 533 29.79 -1.35 -24.89
CA ASP A 533 31.01 -0.65 -24.53
C ASP A 533 30.76 0.05 -23.19
N ILE A 534 31.16 -0.59 -22.09
CA ILE A 534 31.05 -0.03 -20.74
C ILE A 534 32.43 0.52 -20.41
N ASN A 535 32.53 1.84 -20.30
CA ASN A 535 33.75 2.51 -19.90
C ASN A 535 33.98 2.29 -18.40
N LEU A 536 34.73 1.24 -18.05
CA LEU A 536 35.09 0.92 -16.66
C LEU A 536 36.16 1.86 -16.09
N ASP A 537 36.76 2.72 -16.91
CA ASP A 537 37.70 3.77 -16.49
C ASP A 537 37.01 5.13 -16.18
N ASP A 538 35.68 5.20 -16.32
CA ASP A 538 34.91 6.41 -15.98
C ASP A 538 34.57 6.43 -14.48
N THR A 539 35.10 7.45 -13.79
CA THR A 539 34.92 7.76 -12.35
C THR A 539 33.46 7.96 -11.89
N ASN A 540 32.49 7.79 -12.79
CA ASN A 540 31.05 7.87 -12.51
C ASN A 540 30.32 6.52 -12.54
N THR A 541 31.03 5.40 -12.70
CA THR A 541 30.42 4.07 -12.64
C THR A 541 30.27 3.58 -11.20
N VAL A 542 29.29 2.71 -10.94
CA VAL A 542 28.98 2.14 -9.60
C VAL A 542 30.11 1.23 -9.05
N PHE A 543 31.17 1.00 -9.83
CA PHE A 543 32.22 0.03 -9.55
C PHE A 543 33.59 0.68 -9.23
N ASP A 544 33.62 1.99 -8.99
CA ASP A 544 34.87 2.69 -8.64
C ASP A 544 35.23 2.45 -7.17
N ASP A 545 36.41 1.85 -6.94
CA ASP A 545 36.93 1.32 -5.66
C ASP A 545 37.86 2.32 -4.93
N ASP A 546 37.88 3.61 -5.29
CA ASP A 546 38.72 4.64 -4.64
C ASP A 546 38.04 5.31 -3.42
N GLN A 547 37.42 4.52 -2.56
CA GLN A 547 37.28 4.91 -1.14
C GLN A 547 38.22 4.02 -0.34
N GLU A 548 39.40 4.55 -0.01
CA GLU A 548 40.25 4.02 1.05
C GLU A 548 39.35 3.72 2.26
N PHE A 549 39.18 2.43 2.58
CA PHE A 549 38.57 2.01 3.84
C PHE A 549 39.51 2.47 4.97
N GLN A 550 39.30 3.70 5.43
CA GLN A 550 39.84 4.15 6.71
C GLN A 550 39.12 3.35 7.79
N GLU A 551 39.87 2.47 8.45
CA GLU A 551 39.50 1.83 9.71
C GLU A 551 39.43 2.90 10.81
N GLU A 552 38.38 3.72 10.79
CA GLU A 552 37.88 4.42 11.98
C GLU A 552 36.43 3.98 12.21
N ILE A 553 36.28 3.11 13.22
CA ILE A 553 35.00 2.80 13.84
C ILE A 553 34.60 4.08 14.59
N ASP A 554 33.91 4.99 13.91
CA ASP A 554 33.09 6.02 14.53
C ASP A 554 32.08 6.57 13.50
N LEU A 555 30.83 6.10 13.63
CA LEU A 555 29.60 6.77 13.16
C LEU A 555 29.72 7.53 11.82
N ILE A 556 29.75 6.82 10.68
CA ILE A 556 29.68 7.46 9.36
C ILE A 556 28.39 7.07 8.63
N ASP A 557 27.75 8.14 8.17
CA ASP A 557 26.70 8.31 7.19
C ASP A 557 26.48 7.15 6.20
N GLU A 558 25.19 6.85 5.97
CA GLU A 558 24.78 6.01 4.85
C GLU A 558 25.41 6.54 3.54
N PRO A 559 25.99 5.67 2.69
CA PRO A 559 26.57 6.12 1.43
C PRO A 559 25.50 6.80 0.59
N GLU A 560 25.77 8.02 0.11
CA GLU A 560 24.87 8.78 -0.74
C GLU A 560 24.48 7.96 -1.98
N LEU A 561 23.34 7.26 -1.90
CA LEU A 561 22.69 6.65 -3.04
C LEU A 561 22.36 7.78 -4.04
N LYS A 562 23.12 7.87 -5.14
CA LYS A 562 22.80 8.75 -6.27
C LYS A 562 21.40 8.40 -6.79
N LEU A 563 20.38 9.09 -6.27
CA LEU A 563 18.99 8.95 -6.68
C LEU A 563 18.89 9.19 -8.18
N ILE A 564 18.32 8.22 -8.90
CA ILE A 564 18.05 8.34 -10.33
C ILE A 564 16.92 9.37 -10.51
N LYS A 565 17.27 10.61 -10.88
CA LYS A 565 16.34 11.74 -10.97
C LYS A 565 15.48 11.77 -12.25
N LEU A 566 15.69 10.84 -13.18
CA LEU A 566 15.01 10.79 -14.47
C LEU A 566 14.37 9.42 -14.71
N PRO A 567 13.15 9.35 -15.28
CA PRO A 567 12.54 8.08 -15.68
C PRO A 567 13.49 7.30 -16.60
N GLN A 568 13.80 6.05 -16.23
CA GLN A 568 14.63 5.17 -17.03
C GLN A 568 13.75 4.28 -17.91
N ILE A 569 14.17 4.10 -19.16
CA ILE A 569 13.52 3.16 -20.07
C ILE A 569 13.85 1.75 -19.58
N CYS A 570 12.88 1.06 -18.96
CA CYS A 570 13.09 -0.27 -18.36
C CYS A 570 13.16 -1.41 -19.40
N ASN A 571 12.81 -1.15 -20.67
CA ASN A 571 12.86 -2.15 -21.73
C ASN A 571 14.32 -2.57 -22.01
N GLY A 572 14.60 -3.88 -21.90
CA GLY A 572 15.95 -4.43 -22.12
C GLY A 572 16.95 -4.21 -20.97
N MET A 573 16.53 -3.58 -19.86
CA MET A 573 17.42 -3.25 -18.75
C MET A 573 18.00 -4.49 -18.06
N ILE A 574 17.25 -5.60 -18.00
CA ILE A 574 17.74 -6.88 -17.46
C ILE A 574 18.96 -7.40 -18.24
N GLU A 575 18.91 -7.34 -19.57
CA GLU A 575 20.02 -7.82 -20.40
C GLU A 575 21.23 -6.89 -20.28
N ASN A 576 21.00 -5.58 -20.19
CA ASN A 576 22.07 -4.61 -19.92
C ASN A 576 22.76 -4.88 -18.58
N VAL A 577 22.00 -5.18 -17.52
CA VAL A 577 22.57 -5.53 -16.21
C VAL A 577 23.37 -6.83 -16.28
N LYS A 578 22.87 -7.87 -16.96
CA LYS A 578 23.63 -9.12 -17.13
C LYS A 578 24.95 -8.89 -17.88
N ILE A 579 24.92 -8.11 -18.97
CA ILE A 579 26.10 -7.75 -19.75
C ILE A 579 27.08 -6.95 -18.91
N ALA A 580 26.60 -5.96 -18.15
CA ALA A 580 27.44 -5.18 -17.25
C ALA A 580 28.12 -6.03 -16.18
N LEU A 581 27.36 -6.88 -15.49
CA LEU A 581 27.91 -7.79 -14.48
C LEU A 581 28.91 -8.79 -15.08
N PHE A 582 28.65 -9.32 -16.27
CA PHE A 582 29.58 -10.24 -16.92
C PHE A 582 30.87 -9.57 -17.36
N ASN A 583 30.77 -8.35 -17.93
CA ASN A 583 31.93 -7.56 -18.33
C ASN A 583 32.76 -7.19 -17.10
N ALA A 584 32.13 -6.73 -16.01
CA ALA A 584 32.80 -6.46 -14.74
C ALA A 584 33.51 -7.70 -14.19
N LEU A 585 32.84 -8.86 -14.15
CA LEU A 585 33.47 -10.11 -13.71
C LEU A 585 34.66 -10.54 -14.59
N ASN A 586 34.70 -10.15 -15.86
CA ASN A 586 35.84 -10.42 -16.74
C ASN A 586 36.96 -9.39 -16.59
N TYR A 587 36.63 -8.15 -16.28
CA TYR A 587 37.59 -7.07 -16.05
C TYR A 587 38.35 -7.28 -14.73
N TYR A 588 37.65 -7.38 -13.60
CA TYR A 588 38.28 -7.50 -12.28
C TYR A 588 38.86 -8.89 -12.01
N TRP A 589 38.24 -9.93 -12.58
CA TRP A 589 38.70 -11.32 -12.44
C TRP A 589 38.92 -11.92 -13.83
N GLU A 590 39.91 -11.36 -14.51
CA GLU A 590 40.48 -11.95 -15.71
C GLU A 590 40.97 -13.38 -15.42
N TYR A 591 41.13 -14.18 -16.47
CA TYR A 591 41.50 -15.60 -16.49
C TYR A 591 42.23 -16.10 -15.23
N PRO A 592 41.84 -17.27 -14.65
CA PRO A 592 42.44 -17.73 -13.40
C PRO A 592 43.96 -17.80 -13.54
N ILE A 593 44.64 -17.00 -12.70
CA ILE A 593 46.10 -16.90 -12.67
C ILE A 593 46.67 -18.27 -12.26
N ARG A 594 47.90 -18.58 -12.66
CA ARG A 594 48.50 -19.91 -12.49
C ARG A 594 48.43 -20.41 -11.03
N GLU A 595 48.70 -19.52 -10.10
CA GLU A 595 48.67 -19.76 -8.66
C GLU A 595 47.26 -20.18 -8.20
N ALA A 596 46.21 -19.62 -8.82
CA ALA A 596 44.84 -19.99 -8.53
C ALA A 596 44.48 -21.39 -9.05
N LEU A 597 44.94 -21.75 -10.25
CA LEU A 597 44.72 -23.09 -10.81
C LEU A 597 45.41 -24.16 -9.94
N LEU A 598 46.63 -23.90 -9.49
CA LEU A 598 47.37 -24.79 -8.60
C LEU A 598 46.74 -24.89 -7.22
N ALA A 599 46.40 -23.75 -6.60
CA ALA A 599 45.71 -23.72 -5.31
C ALA A 599 44.39 -24.50 -5.38
N THR A 600 43.67 -24.43 -6.50
CA THR A 600 42.42 -25.17 -6.68
C THR A 600 42.64 -26.65 -6.96
N LEU A 601 43.69 -27.01 -7.70
CA LEU A 601 44.09 -28.38 -7.98
C LEU A 601 44.50 -29.13 -6.70
N LEU A 602 45.17 -28.43 -5.80
CA LEU A 602 45.61 -28.92 -4.49
C LEU A 602 44.50 -28.93 -3.43
N ASP A 603 43.37 -28.26 -3.67
CA ASP A 603 42.21 -28.28 -2.77
C ASP A 603 41.37 -29.54 -2.99
N PRO A 604 41.23 -30.43 -1.98
CA PRO A 604 40.48 -31.68 -2.11
C PRO A 604 39.03 -31.50 -2.57
N ARG A 605 38.43 -30.32 -2.30
CA ARG A 605 37.05 -29.98 -2.67
C ARG A 605 36.90 -29.67 -4.15
N ASN A 606 37.95 -29.14 -4.79
CA ASN A 606 37.89 -28.58 -6.15
C ASN A 606 38.96 -29.13 -7.12
N LYS A 607 39.69 -30.19 -6.73
CA LYS A 607 40.78 -30.83 -7.50
C LYS A 607 40.48 -31.21 -8.96
N LYS A 608 39.19 -31.30 -9.34
CA LYS A 608 38.78 -31.64 -10.72
C LYS A 608 38.82 -30.43 -11.67
N LEU A 609 39.04 -29.22 -11.14
CA LEU A 609 39.09 -27.97 -11.90
C LEU A 609 37.89 -27.82 -12.85
N GLU A 610 36.68 -28.18 -12.41
CA GLU A 610 35.47 -28.22 -13.28
C GLU A 610 35.11 -26.85 -13.89
N PHE A 611 35.63 -25.79 -13.31
CA PHE A 611 35.48 -24.41 -13.76
C PHE A 611 36.46 -24.02 -14.88
N ALA A 612 37.55 -24.77 -15.06
CA ALA A 612 38.60 -24.51 -16.04
C ALA A 612 38.42 -25.34 -17.32
N THR A 613 38.93 -24.82 -18.44
CA THR A 613 38.97 -25.48 -19.75
C THR A 613 39.93 -26.67 -19.75
N TYR A 614 39.79 -27.56 -20.73
CA TYR A 614 40.67 -28.73 -20.85
C TYR A 614 42.16 -28.33 -20.98
N SER A 615 42.48 -27.27 -21.74
CA SER A 615 43.86 -26.75 -21.85
C SER A 615 44.40 -26.29 -20.50
N GLN A 616 43.61 -25.50 -19.76
CA GLN A 616 43.99 -25.01 -18.43
C GLN A 616 44.27 -26.13 -17.43
N ARG A 617 43.50 -27.22 -17.50
CA ARG A 617 43.72 -28.38 -16.62
C ARG A 617 45.05 -29.06 -16.93
N LEU A 618 45.33 -29.29 -18.21
CA LEU A 618 46.60 -29.88 -18.64
C LEU A 618 47.78 -28.97 -18.28
N GLU A 619 47.65 -27.66 -18.46
CA GLU A 619 48.68 -26.69 -18.08
C GLU A 619 48.90 -26.67 -16.56
N ALA A 620 47.84 -26.70 -15.75
CA ALA A 620 47.94 -26.74 -14.30
C ALA A 620 48.59 -28.05 -13.80
N GLU A 621 48.24 -29.19 -14.39
CA GLU A 621 48.87 -30.49 -14.09
C GLU A 621 50.35 -30.50 -14.46
N ALA A 622 50.70 -30.05 -15.67
CA ALA A 622 52.09 -29.97 -16.12
C ALA A 622 52.92 -29.02 -15.24
N TYR A 623 52.32 -27.90 -14.82
CA TYR A 623 52.98 -26.95 -13.94
C TYR A 623 53.18 -27.51 -12.53
N LEU A 624 52.18 -28.19 -11.95
CA LEU A 624 52.32 -28.83 -10.65
C LEU A 624 53.45 -29.87 -10.65
N VAL A 625 53.58 -30.64 -11.74
CA VAL A 625 54.68 -31.60 -11.91
C VAL A 625 56.03 -30.88 -12.00
N ALA A 626 56.11 -29.77 -12.74
CA ALA A 626 57.34 -28.99 -12.85
C ALA A 626 57.77 -28.39 -11.50
N GLU A 627 56.86 -27.79 -10.75
CA GLU A 627 57.12 -27.27 -9.40
C GLU A 627 57.52 -28.39 -8.44
N TYR A 628 56.85 -29.54 -8.49
CA TYR A 628 57.20 -30.69 -7.66
C TYR A 628 58.63 -31.17 -7.93
N GLU A 629 59.05 -31.25 -9.19
CA GLU A 629 60.43 -31.64 -9.51
C GLU A 629 61.45 -30.58 -9.06
N VAL A 630 61.14 -29.28 -9.16
CA VAL A 630 61.98 -28.21 -8.60
C VAL A 630 62.11 -28.31 -7.08
N PHE A 631 61.00 -28.51 -6.36
CA PHE A 631 61.01 -28.69 -4.91
C PHE A 631 61.78 -29.94 -4.48
N LYS A 632 61.62 -31.04 -5.21
CA LYS A 632 62.33 -32.30 -4.99
C LYS A 632 63.85 -32.15 -5.24
N GLU A 633 64.24 -31.35 -6.23
CA GLU A 633 65.66 -30.99 -6.45
C GLU A 633 66.21 -30.07 -5.35
N GLN A 634 65.40 -29.17 -4.79
CA GLN A 634 65.78 -28.30 -3.67
C GLN A 634 65.91 -29.04 -2.33
N GLU A 635 65.08 -30.05 -2.06
CA GLU A 635 65.23 -30.93 -0.88
C GLU A 635 66.46 -31.86 -0.96
N LEU A 636 67.01 -32.07 -2.17
CA LEU A 636 68.24 -32.84 -2.38
C LEU A 636 69.52 -32.00 -2.17
N VAL A 637 69.42 -30.69 -1.94
CA VAL A 637 70.55 -29.85 -1.54
C VAL A 637 70.59 -29.78 0.00
N PRO A 638 71.67 -30.25 0.66
CA PRO A 638 71.76 -30.14 2.11
C PRO A 638 71.92 -28.67 2.50
N THR A 639 70.86 -28.04 3.00
CA THR A 639 70.97 -26.75 3.69
C THR A 639 71.76 -26.93 4.98
N ASN A 640 73.08 -26.72 4.88
CA ASN A 640 73.90 -26.34 6.02
C ASN A 640 73.34 -25.04 6.61
N SER A 641 72.85 -25.13 7.84
CA SER A 641 72.74 -24.07 8.85
C SER A 641 72.87 -22.63 8.34
N VAL A 642 71.74 -21.98 8.06
CA VAL A 642 71.65 -20.52 8.17
C VAL A 642 70.73 -20.26 9.35
N GLN A 643 71.32 -19.77 10.45
CA GLN A 643 70.60 -19.14 11.55
C GLN A 643 69.81 -17.95 10.98
N ILE A 644 68.50 -17.95 11.18
CA ILE A 644 67.70 -16.74 11.06
C ILE A 644 67.37 -16.33 12.49
N ASP A 645 67.92 -15.19 12.89
CA ASP A 645 67.71 -14.56 14.17
C ASP A 645 66.22 -14.30 14.42
N ILE A 646 65.78 -14.70 15.61
CA ILE A 646 64.50 -14.35 16.19
C ILE A 646 64.60 -12.86 16.55
N LEU A 647 63.88 -12.01 15.83
CA LEU A 647 63.50 -10.69 16.32
C LEU A 647 62.09 -10.81 16.89
N GLU A 648 62.04 -10.96 18.21
CA GLU A 648 60.88 -10.63 19.04
C GLU A 648 60.63 -9.12 18.95
N GLU A 649 59.44 -8.68 18.53
CA GLU A 649 58.88 -7.39 18.92
C GLU A 649 57.33 -7.46 18.92
N GLU A 650 56.84 -7.76 20.14
CA GLU A 650 55.65 -7.24 20.83
C GLU A 650 54.23 -7.48 20.27
N GLU A 651 53.58 -8.47 20.87
CA GLU A 651 52.20 -8.37 21.35
C GLU A 651 52.04 -7.19 22.31
N ASN A 652 51.31 -6.15 21.93
CA ASN A 652 50.44 -5.35 22.82
C ASN A 652 49.74 -4.28 21.99
N VAL A 653 48.40 -4.32 21.91
CA VAL A 653 47.48 -3.31 22.47
C VAL A 653 46.05 -3.82 22.20
N PHE A 654 45.58 -4.72 23.05
CA PHE A 654 44.16 -4.83 23.38
C PHE A 654 44.06 -4.49 24.86
N GLN A 655 43.71 -3.25 25.21
CA GLN A 655 42.89 -2.95 26.39
C GLN A 655 42.57 -1.46 26.52
N VAL A 656 41.37 -1.22 27.05
CA VAL A 656 40.76 0.03 27.54
C VAL A 656 39.94 0.78 26.50
N PHE A 657 38.61 0.56 26.53
CA PHE A 657 37.62 1.58 26.91
C PHE A 657 36.35 0.87 27.44
N ASP A 658 36.31 0.67 28.75
CA ASP A 658 35.09 0.76 29.57
C ASP A 658 35.07 2.21 30.08
N VAL A 659 34.12 3.03 29.61
CA VAL A 659 33.22 3.97 30.33
C VAL A 659 32.30 4.62 29.30
#